data_AF-A0A7X8SK60-F1
#
_entry.id   AF-A0A7X8SK60-F1
#
_cell.length_a   1.000
_cell.length_b   1.000
_cell.length_c   1.000
_cell.angle_alpha   90.00
_cell.angle_beta   90.00
_cell.angle_gamma   90.00
#
_symmetry.space_group_name_H-M   'P 1'
#
loop_
_entity.id
_entity.type
_entity.pdbx_description
1 polymer ?
#
loop_
_entity_poly.entity_id
_entity_poly.type
_entity_poly.pdbx_seq_one_letter_code
_entity_poly.pdbx_strand_id
1 'polypeptide(L)'
;MKYLLLLFLLLQFKLSGFSQVESKQSGLWTDPTTWEGGIVPTQTDNVVISSTHHVILDTMNTNSYTVVQLCNDLTVEDNAQLSIGHNDATITKRIRIFGHLLIDGVLYKGEDFDENPFIYNTKIELAVQQQPTSFSGKGAFNCLSLKLYAEGGERTLNIDHHYMNIDDAFFIKSVDKLFVNIAEDAYLNVKGTLGVNGQSYTYIDDNTSAELTNEGVIMTNNLVLATKNVDPAQYSKLIVKGKGFLTTSKVNNEDGSIKNTAASFRLVLKDGGTLRLLEVATNPRDIIDDNLWITVMTGGEIRSHYKVTASTDDNIINTVEEHRPSNGYVVDDSFKEVYGATFTGGLYHFTDEPYLIEGKEKYKEMGSTTIKTKVSAEPGKMQDSYPFHMTWDGSTDMVDVVKDPYYQQLLSDPYYTEHVLWVTPKKQKVKNVVFYKYGAYKYDQYFKEHEEEYYELAKYLLETYSTSGKKFLFQNWEGDWMLRGQSKSWENDPSLIPENVDEQIEGMIRLFQARQRGVDRARAEVLETNAEIMHGIEINKLWTKVDEERVTMMDLDVPCLTHDILPHVRTDFNSWSSYDGVWPEVIDQFPVGMWKGVEVLEYYTNESGRMGDQSPIQLGEFGINENMIHNDIKTIDKIEEMYDKLVACAVAQKWNNIFVWSFYSTDVKSYNFVKGQEYSAEMFYQYSDGKWVINPDGDFGIGGKYFQEVLKPEVITATTSGNWSATSTWDKRVPTSEDHVVIPQNIEVVLDEINTNSNTELTIAQRLNVKGTLQLGHDETHTKNVRVNGDIFVDGTIEKGAFTKNARLYQKLPLLHNSGKGTGNIDVLTYKYFGADYDTAYLKIDQQSIQTEEHFFIKSDNKVVADILENTNVSVGKHFALTGSAINWLDPDAQAEVNIYGDITALNVNLLTLNTDTSKPSILRLKSGGQLSVDQVNQQSQTTLNGAATFTFEIENGGMFNTSSATLHPSTIVGYDPNFIFTESSNARLIDDISLDIAQPRVFLPERSNMLHIENITDSSMDIFLYDMNGQLVFSKEGIDNSQKIPLQMNKGIYLIRYTHDDQEKVVKVLL
;
A
#
# COMPACT_ATOMS: atom_id res chain seq x y z
N MET A 1 13.86 -22.65 -41.05
CA MET A 1 14.21 -22.49 -42.49
C MET A 1 13.83 -23.65 -43.42
N LYS A 2 14.02 -24.96 -43.06
CA LYS A 2 13.69 -26.07 -44.01
C LYS A 2 12.20 -26.40 -44.20
N TYR A 3 11.31 -25.97 -43.31
CA TYR A 3 9.86 -26.15 -43.46
C TYR A 3 9.19 -25.10 -44.37
N LEU A 4 9.83 -23.94 -44.59
CA LEU A 4 9.28 -22.87 -45.43
C LEU A 4 9.17 -23.25 -46.91
N LEU A 5 10.06 -24.13 -47.38
CA LEU A 5 10.14 -24.51 -48.81
C LEU A 5 9.07 -25.53 -49.24
N LEU A 6 8.43 -26.22 -48.29
CA LEU A 6 7.43 -27.25 -48.60
C LEU A 6 6.00 -26.67 -48.75
N LEU A 7 5.74 -25.50 -48.16
CA LEU A 7 4.44 -24.82 -48.25
C LEU A 7 4.18 -24.24 -49.65
N PHE A 8 5.24 -23.81 -50.35
CA PHE A 8 5.15 -23.10 -51.63
C PHE A 8 4.84 -23.98 -52.86
N LEU A 9 4.80 -25.30 -52.71
CA LEU A 9 4.75 -26.27 -53.82
C LEU A 9 3.50 -27.15 -53.86
N LEU A 10 2.52 -26.90 -52.98
CA LEU A 10 1.23 -27.62 -52.95
C LEU A 10 0.03 -26.80 -53.48
N LEU A 11 0.21 -25.52 -53.83
CA LEU A 11 -0.83 -24.71 -54.49
C LEU A 11 -0.95 -25.02 -56.00
N GLN A 12 -1.50 -26.19 -56.34
CA GLN A 12 -2.25 -26.38 -57.60
C GLN A 12 -3.48 -27.28 -57.39
N PHE A 13 -4.36 -26.87 -56.47
CA PHE A 13 -5.77 -27.23 -56.53
C PHE A 13 -6.58 -25.98 -56.91
N LYS A 14 -7.46 -26.10 -57.91
CA LYS A 14 -8.48 -25.10 -58.21
C LYS A 14 -9.58 -25.15 -57.14
N LEU A 15 -9.30 -24.56 -55.99
CA LEU A 15 -10.36 -24.06 -55.11
C LEU A 15 -10.87 -22.74 -55.71
N SER A 16 -12.18 -22.55 -55.66
CA SER A 16 -12.82 -21.28 -56.03
C SER A 16 -12.54 -20.25 -54.93
N GLY A 17 -11.37 -19.63 -54.98
CA GLY A 17 -11.02 -18.52 -54.09
C GLY A 17 -11.92 -17.31 -54.35
N PHE A 18 -12.35 -16.66 -53.27
CA PHE A 18 -12.99 -15.34 -53.33
C PHE A 18 -12.05 -14.32 -53.99
N SER A 19 -12.62 -13.30 -54.65
CA SER A 19 -11.79 -12.31 -55.35
C SER A 19 -11.22 -11.31 -54.35
N GLN A 20 -9.93 -10.99 -54.43
CA GLN A 20 -9.40 -9.87 -53.66
C GLN A 20 -9.77 -8.55 -54.33
N VAL A 21 -10.24 -7.57 -53.55
CA VAL A 21 -10.50 -6.20 -53.98
C VAL A 21 -9.80 -5.26 -53.00
N GLU A 22 -9.03 -4.32 -53.52
CA GLU A 22 -8.14 -3.46 -52.75
C GLU A 22 -8.49 -1.99 -52.97
N SER A 23 -8.36 -1.15 -51.93
CA SER A 23 -8.61 0.28 -52.07
C SER A 23 -7.49 0.98 -52.84
N LYS A 24 -7.87 1.69 -53.88
CA LYS A 24 -6.99 2.47 -54.76
C LYS A 24 -6.66 3.86 -54.22
N GLN A 25 -7.60 4.42 -53.46
CA GLN A 25 -7.53 5.76 -52.86
C GLN A 25 -8.55 5.86 -51.71
N SER A 26 -8.40 6.86 -50.85
CA SER A 26 -9.45 7.25 -49.90
C SER A 26 -10.76 7.62 -50.61
N GLY A 27 -11.91 7.30 -50.01
CA GLY A 27 -13.22 7.64 -50.57
C GLY A 27 -14.39 6.85 -49.96
N LEU A 28 -15.54 6.89 -50.62
CA LEU A 28 -16.75 6.18 -50.18
C LEU A 28 -16.70 4.71 -50.62
N TRP A 29 -17.17 3.79 -49.78
CA TRP A 29 -17.22 2.36 -50.12
C TRP A 29 -18.03 2.10 -51.39
N THR A 30 -19.14 2.83 -51.62
CA THR A 30 -19.95 2.62 -52.83
C THR A 30 -19.39 3.28 -54.10
N ASP A 31 -18.34 4.11 -54.01
CA ASP A 31 -17.73 4.76 -55.18
C ASP A 31 -16.78 3.79 -55.90
N PRO A 32 -17.02 3.43 -57.18
CA PRO A 32 -16.11 2.58 -57.94
C PRO A 32 -14.68 3.12 -58.04
N THR A 33 -14.47 4.43 -57.93
CA THR A 33 -13.13 5.04 -58.00
C THR A 33 -12.27 4.78 -56.75
N THR A 34 -12.89 4.42 -55.62
CA THR A 34 -12.19 4.01 -54.39
C THR A 34 -11.47 2.67 -54.54
N TRP A 35 -11.83 1.84 -55.52
CA TRP A 35 -11.38 0.45 -55.62
C TRP A 35 -10.53 0.17 -56.86
N GLU A 36 -9.53 -0.69 -56.71
CA GLU A 36 -8.74 -1.15 -57.83
C GLU A 36 -9.59 -1.90 -58.87
N GLY A 37 -9.29 -1.67 -60.14
CA GLY A 37 -10.09 -2.17 -61.26
C GLY A 37 -11.50 -1.56 -61.40
N GLY A 38 -11.95 -0.69 -60.49
CA GLY A 38 -13.27 -0.06 -60.56
C GLY A 38 -14.44 -0.94 -60.09
N ILE A 39 -14.17 -1.92 -59.22
CA ILE A 39 -15.15 -2.91 -58.74
C ILE A 39 -15.45 -2.63 -57.27
N VAL A 40 -16.70 -2.25 -56.95
CA VAL A 40 -17.17 -2.10 -55.56
C VAL A 40 -17.26 -3.49 -54.92
N PRO A 41 -16.66 -3.73 -53.74
CA PRO A 41 -16.69 -5.04 -53.09
C PRO A 41 -18.09 -5.49 -52.67
N THR A 42 -18.23 -6.80 -52.61
CA THR A 42 -19.44 -7.51 -52.21
C THR A 42 -19.11 -8.62 -51.20
N GLN A 43 -20.14 -9.27 -50.65
CA GLN A 43 -20.01 -10.42 -49.74
C GLN A 43 -19.13 -11.59 -50.25
N THR A 44 -18.80 -11.66 -51.54
CA THR A 44 -17.91 -12.70 -52.11
C THR A 44 -16.48 -12.22 -52.36
N ASP A 45 -16.12 -11.05 -51.84
CA ASP A 45 -14.82 -10.44 -52.04
C ASP A 45 -14.04 -10.35 -50.73
N ASN A 46 -12.73 -10.56 -50.83
CA ASN A 46 -11.76 -10.36 -49.76
C ASN A 46 -11.24 -8.92 -49.88
N VAL A 47 -11.55 -8.07 -48.90
CA VAL A 47 -11.31 -6.63 -48.99
C VAL A 47 -10.03 -6.25 -48.27
N VAL A 48 -9.19 -5.44 -48.92
CA VAL A 48 -8.03 -4.78 -48.30
C VAL A 48 -8.23 -3.27 -48.37
N ILE A 49 -8.21 -2.61 -47.22
CA ILE A 49 -8.06 -1.16 -47.13
C ILE A 49 -6.57 -0.87 -46.96
N SER A 50 -5.91 -0.45 -48.02
CA SER A 50 -4.45 -0.32 -48.06
C SER A 50 -3.94 0.83 -47.19
N SER A 51 -2.69 0.74 -46.76
CA SER A 51 -2.03 1.73 -45.90
C SER A 51 -2.22 3.17 -46.40
N THR A 52 -2.45 4.10 -45.46
CA THR A 52 -2.76 5.53 -45.68
C THR A 52 -4.13 5.84 -46.31
N HIS A 53 -4.88 4.85 -46.79
CA HIS A 53 -6.24 5.08 -47.30
C HIS A 53 -7.27 5.18 -46.17
N HIS A 54 -8.22 6.10 -46.33
CA HIS A 54 -9.39 6.26 -45.48
C HIS A 54 -10.64 5.97 -46.29
N VAL A 55 -11.31 4.85 -45.98
CA VAL A 55 -12.56 4.46 -46.64
C VAL A 55 -13.73 4.69 -45.69
N ILE A 56 -14.76 5.35 -46.20
CA ILE A 56 -16.00 5.65 -45.46
C ILE A 56 -17.07 4.69 -45.94
N LEU A 57 -17.59 3.86 -45.04
CA LEU A 57 -18.67 2.92 -45.34
C LEU A 57 -20.01 3.67 -45.38
N ASP A 58 -20.34 4.25 -46.53
CA ASP A 58 -21.56 5.02 -46.78
C ASP A 58 -22.82 4.15 -47.00
N THR A 59 -22.68 2.82 -47.06
CA THR A 59 -23.80 1.89 -47.21
C THR A 59 -24.75 1.99 -46.01
N MET A 60 -25.97 2.50 -46.26
CA MET A 60 -27.04 2.58 -45.27
C MET A 60 -28.07 1.47 -45.48
N ASN A 61 -28.68 1.03 -44.38
CA ASN A 61 -29.77 0.07 -44.40
C ASN A 61 -31.02 0.69 -45.07
N THR A 62 -31.65 -0.01 -46.03
CA THR A 62 -32.88 0.48 -46.69
C THR A 62 -34.10 0.45 -45.77
N ASN A 63 -34.06 -0.37 -44.71
CA ASN A 63 -34.97 -0.38 -43.57
C ASN A 63 -34.19 -0.81 -42.32
N SER A 64 -34.59 -0.38 -41.12
CA SER A 64 -33.95 -0.74 -39.83
C SER A 64 -33.75 -2.25 -39.61
N TYR A 65 -34.57 -3.09 -40.25
CA TYR A 65 -34.50 -4.55 -40.17
C TYR A 65 -33.51 -5.23 -41.15
N THR A 66 -32.93 -4.52 -42.11
CA THR A 66 -31.94 -5.08 -43.06
C THR A 66 -30.53 -5.21 -42.46
N VAL A 67 -29.68 -6.01 -43.12
CA VAL A 67 -28.25 -6.17 -42.82
C VAL A 67 -27.49 -6.05 -44.15
N VAL A 68 -26.49 -5.19 -44.21
CA VAL A 68 -25.60 -5.04 -45.37
C VAL A 68 -24.58 -6.18 -45.35
N GLN A 69 -24.60 -7.01 -46.39
CA GLN A 69 -23.63 -8.09 -46.57
C GLN A 69 -22.36 -7.49 -47.21
N LEU A 70 -21.30 -7.31 -46.42
CA LEU A 70 -20.21 -6.41 -46.77
C LEU A 70 -19.12 -7.08 -47.62
N CYS A 71 -18.46 -8.10 -47.05
CA CYS A 71 -17.30 -8.79 -47.61
C CYS A 71 -17.13 -10.17 -46.97
N ASN A 72 -16.32 -11.04 -47.59
CA ASN A 72 -15.91 -12.29 -46.98
C ASN A 72 -14.84 -12.02 -45.91
N ASP A 73 -13.59 -11.78 -46.32
CA ASP A 73 -12.51 -11.35 -45.44
C ASP A 73 -12.36 -9.81 -45.50
N LEU A 74 -11.90 -9.18 -44.41
CA LEU A 74 -11.56 -7.75 -44.35
C LEU A 74 -10.21 -7.52 -43.66
N THR A 75 -9.31 -6.87 -44.38
CA THR A 75 -8.06 -6.32 -43.87
C THR A 75 -8.12 -4.80 -43.87
N VAL A 76 -7.77 -4.17 -42.76
CA VAL A 76 -7.46 -2.74 -42.65
C VAL A 76 -5.99 -2.65 -42.28
N GLU A 77 -5.15 -2.27 -43.24
CA GLU A 77 -3.68 -2.26 -43.07
C GLU A 77 -3.20 -1.21 -42.06
N ASP A 78 -1.94 -1.34 -41.65
CA ASP A 78 -1.26 -0.31 -40.86
C ASP A 78 -1.41 1.08 -41.48
N ASN A 79 -1.69 2.09 -40.64
CA ASN A 79 -2.00 3.47 -41.05
C ASN A 79 -3.22 3.65 -41.99
N ALA A 80 -4.03 2.61 -42.24
CA ALA A 80 -5.31 2.71 -42.95
C ALA A 80 -6.49 2.97 -41.98
N GLN A 81 -7.61 3.47 -42.50
CA GLN A 81 -8.82 3.74 -41.72
C GLN A 81 -10.08 3.28 -42.44
N LEU A 82 -11.01 2.64 -41.71
CA LEU A 82 -12.36 2.30 -42.14
C LEU A 82 -13.39 2.93 -41.19
N SER A 83 -14.08 3.97 -41.65
CA SER A 83 -15.16 4.62 -40.88
C SER A 83 -16.50 3.94 -41.13
N ILE A 84 -17.12 3.38 -40.09
CA ILE A 84 -18.35 2.58 -40.19
C ILE A 84 -19.61 3.30 -39.70
N GLY A 85 -19.54 4.52 -39.16
CA GLY A 85 -20.64 5.18 -38.46
C GLY A 85 -21.84 5.61 -39.32
N HIS A 86 -22.83 6.26 -38.69
CA HIS A 86 -23.96 6.91 -39.37
C HIS A 86 -24.50 8.12 -38.58
N ASN A 87 -25.25 8.99 -39.27
CA ASN A 87 -25.84 10.21 -38.69
C ASN A 87 -27.37 10.19 -38.54
N ASP A 88 -28.02 9.10 -38.94
CA ASP A 88 -29.48 8.94 -38.84
C ASP A 88 -29.85 8.11 -37.60
N ALA A 89 -30.46 8.77 -36.61
CA ALA A 89 -30.95 8.18 -35.36
C ALA A 89 -32.14 7.23 -35.54
N THR A 90 -32.85 7.30 -36.68
CA THR A 90 -34.08 6.54 -36.94
C THR A 90 -33.81 5.15 -37.50
N ILE A 91 -32.57 4.88 -37.93
CA ILE A 91 -32.15 3.56 -38.42
C ILE A 91 -31.19 2.89 -37.43
N THR A 92 -31.04 1.57 -37.59
CA THR A 92 -29.94 0.81 -37.00
C THR A 92 -29.10 0.27 -38.14
N LYS A 93 -27.89 0.80 -38.33
CA LYS A 93 -26.96 0.29 -39.33
C LYS A 93 -26.38 -1.04 -38.85
N ARG A 94 -26.49 -2.07 -39.69
CA ARG A 94 -25.98 -3.42 -39.45
C ARG A 94 -25.20 -3.91 -40.67
N ILE A 95 -23.97 -4.34 -40.44
CA ILE A 95 -23.07 -4.88 -41.46
C ILE A 95 -22.69 -6.32 -41.10
N ARG A 96 -22.45 -7.16 -42.10
CA ARG A 96 -22.01 -8.55 -41.91
C ARG A 96 -20.75 -8.87 -42.69
N ILE A 97 -19.85 -9.59 -42.03
CA ILE A 97 -18.58 -10.10 -42.55
C ILE A 97 -18.56 -11.61 -42.30
N PHE A 98 -18.00 -12.41 -43.23
CA PHE A 98 -18.15 -13.88 -43.21
C PHE A 98 -16.88 -14.67 -42.85
N GLY A 99 -15.73 -14.00 -42.88
CA GLY A 99 -14.41 -14.59 -42.81
C GLY A 99 -13.48 -13.86 -41.84
N HIS A 100 -12.22 -13.75 -42.24
CA HIS A 100 -11.14 -13.20 -41.42
C HIS A 100 -11.26 -11.69 -41.24
N LEU A 101 -10.91 -11.21 -40.05
CA LEU A 101 -10.72 -9.80 -39.73
C LEU A 101 -9.26 -9.57 -39.37
N LEU A 102 -8.56 -8.72 -40.12
CA LEU A 102 -7.21 -8.25 -39.79
C LEU A 102 -7.22 -6.72 -39.70
N ILE A 103 -7.23 -6.17 -38.49
CA ILE A 103 -7.35 -4.72 -38.26
C ILE A 103 -6.05 -4.20 -37.64
N ASP A 104 -5.06 -3.97 -38.49
CA ASP A 104 -3.81 -3.31 -38.08
C ASP A 104 -3.94 -1.79 -38.08
N GLY A 105 -4.83 -1.21 -38.91
CA GLY A 105 -5.19 0.21 -38.87
C GLY A 105 -6.33 0.53 -37.90
N VAL A 106 -7.24 1.43 -38.28
CA VAL A 106 -8.36 1.85 -37.41
C VAL A 106 -9.70 1.51 -38.05
N LEU A 107 -10.55 0.75 -37.35
CA LEU A 107 -11.95 0.54 -37.68
C LEU A 107 -12.80 1.12 -36.55
N TYR A 108 -13.52 2.20 -36.81
CA TYR A 108 -14.34 2.91 -35.81
C TYR A 108 -15.47 3.71 -36.48
N LYS A 109 -16.33 4.40 -35.72
CA LYS A 109 -17.40 5.22 -36.31
C LYS A 109 -16.88 6.28 -37.29
N GLY A 110 -15.79 6.99 -36.97
CA GLY A 110 -15.28 8.13 -37.74
C GLY A 110 -15.77 9.46 -37.16
N GLU A 111 -14.94 10.14 -36.37
CA GLU A 111 -15.31 11.40 -35.71
C GLU A 111 -14.35 12.56 -35.94
N ASP A 112 -13.24 12.33 -36.63
CA ASP A 112 -12.21 13.33 -36.86
C ASP A 112 -11.74 13.30 -38.32
N PHE A 113 -11.20 14.44 -38.76
CA PHE A 113 -10.68 14.80 -40.10
C PHE A 113 -11.67 15.54 -41.03
N ASP A 114 -11.85 16.84 -40.72
CA ASP A 114 -12.37 17.95 -41.54
C ASP A 114 -13.76 17.84 -42.20
N GLU A 115 -14.36 16.65 -42.34
CA GLU A 115 -15.71 16.46 -42.89
C GLU A 115 -16.61 15.61 -41.98
N ASN A 116 -17.22 16.29 -41.00
CA ASN A 116 -18.44 15.93 -40.25
C ASN A 116 -18.46 14.55 -39.51
N PRO A 117 -18.36 14.51 -38.17
CA PRO A 117 -18.36 13.27 -37.39
C PRO A 117 -19.63 12.43 -37.58
N PHE A 118 -19.50 11.11 -37.46
CA PHE A 118 -20.63 10.19 -37.35
C PHE A 118 -21.10 10.06 -35.90
N ILE A 119 -22.33 10.51 -35.63
CA ILE A 119 -22.95 10.52 -34.30
C ILE A 119 -23.17 9.09 -33.75
N TYR A 120 -23.54 8.15 -34.62
CA TYR A 120 -23.92 6.78 -34.23
C TYR A 120 -22.93 5.74 -34.75
N ASN A 121 -22.61 4.77 -33.89
CA ASN A 121 -21.75 3.65 -34.21
C ASN A 121 -22.55 2.47 -34.80
N THR A 122 -21.88 1.59 -35.55
CA THR A 122 -22.53 0.52 -36.34
C THR A 122 -22.48 -0.83 -35.63
N LYS A 123 -23.53 -1.63 -35.80
CA LYS A 123 -23.59 -3.01 -35.32
C LYS A 123 -22.98 -3.97 -36.36
N ILE A 124 -22.10 -4.86 -35.90
CA ILE A 124 -21.37 -5.82 -36.74
C ILE A 124 -21.86 -7.24 -36.43
N GLU A 125 -22.16 -8.02 -37.47
CA GLU A 125 -22.37 -9.46 -37.39
C GLU A 125 -21.17 -10.18 -38.03
N LEU A 126 -20.45 -11.01 -37.26
CA LEU A 126 -19.43 -11.91 -37.80
C LEU A 126 -20.04 -13.30 -37.95
N ALA A 127 -20.25 -13.69 -39.20
CA ALA A 127 -20.92 -14.92 -39.61
C ALA A 127 -19.87 -15.95 -40.02
N VAL A 128 -19.31 -16.66 -39.03
CA VAL A 128 -18.14 -17.52 -39.18
C VAL A 128 -18.46 -18.69 -40.13
N GLN A 129 -18.04 -18.58 -41.39
CA GLN A 129 -18.20 -19.65 -42.39
C GLN A 129 -16.96 -20.54 -42.50
N GLN A 130 -15.76 -19.95 -42.32
CA GLN A 130 -14.46 -20.61 -42.49
C GLN A 130 -14.02 -21.30 -41.17
N GLN A 131 -13.03 -22.21 -41.23
CA GLN A 131 -12.55 -22.91 -40.03
C GLN A 131 -11.04 -23.23 -40.09
N PRO A 132 -10.22 -22.74 -39.13
CA PRO A 132 -10.55 -21.70 -38.15
C PRO A 132 -10.66 -20.32 -38.82
N THR A 133 -11.48 -19.43 -38.28
CA THR A 133 -11.46 -18.00 -38.61
C THR A 133 -10.65 -17.24 -37.57
N SER A 134 -9.99 -16.15 -37.98
CA SER A 134 -9.26 -15.23 -37.10
C SER A 134 -9.88 -13.84 -37.10
N PHE A 135 -9.85 -13.20 -35.94
CA PHE A 135 -10.03 -11.76 -35.79
C PHE A 135 -8.83 -11.22 -35.01
N SER A 136 -7.90 -10.60 -35.70
CA SER A 136 -6.62 -10.18 -35.15
C SER A 136 -6.24 -8.76 -35.56
N GLY A 137 -5.25 -8.17 -34.89
CA GLY A 137 -4.64 -6.93 -35.34
C GLY A 137 -4.09 -6.05 -34.22
N LYS A 138 -3.12 -5.20 -34.58
CA LYS A 138 -2.46 -4.24 -33.68
C LYS A 138 -3.17 -2.89 -33.59
N GLY A 139 -4.20 -2.71 -34.41
CA GLY A 139 -4.95 -1.49 -34.60
C GLY A 139 -5.92 -1.17 -33.46
N ALA A 140 -6.92 -0.35 -33.78
CA ALA A 140 -8.06 -0.11 -32.91
C ALA A 140 -9.36 -0.52 -33.61
N PHE A 141 -10.18 -1.29 -32.91
CA PHE A 141 -11.50 -1.71 -33.37
C PHE A 141 -12.58 -1.19 -32.43
N ASN A 142 -13.53 -0.43 -32.98
CA ASN A 142 -14.69 0.06 -32.26
C ASN A 142 -15.99 -0.11 -33.08
N CYS A 143 -17.03 -0.60 -32.40
CA CYS A 143 -18.35 -0.80 -32.98
C CYS A 143 -19.43 -0.67 -31.90
N LEU A 144 -20.70 -0.50 -32.30
CA LEU A 144 -21.81 -0.45 -31.35
C LEU A 144 -22.00 -1.83 -30.68
N SER A 145 -22.18 -2.88 -31.48
CA SER A 145 -22.31 -4.25 -30.96
C SER A 145 -21.71 -5.26 -31.91
N LEU A 146 -21.02 -6.26 -31.38
CA LEU A 146 -20.46 -7.38 -32.13
C LEU A 146 -21.23 -8.66 -31.83
N LYS A 147 -21.97 -9.14 -32.82
CA LYS A 147 -22.69 -10.43 -32.77
C LYS A 147 -21.88 -11.48 -33.50
N LEU A 148 -21.61 -12.60 -32.82
CA LEU A 148 -20.88 -13.75 -33.37
C LEU A 148 -21.81 -14.95 -33.56
N TYR A 149 -21.71 -15.64 -34.69
CA TYR A 149 -22.38 -16.92 -34.91
C TYR A 149 -21.68 -17.74 -36.00
N ALA A 150 -21.86 -19.07 -35.98
CA ALA A 150 -21.37 -19.99 -36.99
C ALA A 150 -22.39 -20.18 -38.11
N GLU A 151 -21.92 -20.36 -39.35
CA GLU A 151 -22.74 -20.74 -40.49
C GLU A 151 -22.24 -22.05 -41.12
N GLY A 152 -23.07 -23.09 -41.10
CA GLY A 152 -22.83 -24.34 -41.84
C GLY A 152 -22.11 -25.42 -41.03
N GLY A 153 -22.54 -25.65 -39.79
CA GLY A 153 -21.95 -26.59 -38.83
C GLY A 153 -21.05 -25.91 -37.79
N GLU A 154 -20.54 -26.68 -36.83
CA GLU A 154 -19.68 -26.16 -35.76
C GLU A 154 -18.44 -25.43 -36.31
N ARG A 155 -18.00 -24.35 -35.63
CA ARG A 155 -16.89 -23.50 -36.07
C ARG A 155 -16.04 -22.99 -34.92
N THR A 156 -14.83 -22.51 -35.26
CA THR A 156 -13.88 -21.92 -34.31
C THR A 156 -13.45 -20.55 -34.79
N LEU A 157 -13.56 -19.56 -33.90
CA LEU A 157 -13.05 -18.20 -34.07
C LEU A 157 -11.96 -17.95 -33.02
N ASN A 158 -10.79 -17.51 -33.47
CA ASN A 158 -9.72 -17.05 -32.59
C ASN A 158 -9.66 -15.51 -32.65
N ILE A 159 -9.75 -14.85 -31.50
CA ILE A 159 -9.65 -13.39 -31.38
C ILE A 159 -8.33 -13.05 -30.70
N ASP A 160 -7.49 -12.29 -31.41
CA ASP A 160 -6.14 -11.90 -31.02
C ASP A 160 -5.89 -10.44 -31.45
N HIS A 161 -6.69 -9.54 -30.86
CA HIS A 161 -6.76 -8.13 -31.25
C HIS A 161 -6.39 -7.22 -30.08
N HIS A 162 -5.41 -6.36 -30.30
CA HIS A 162 -4.70 -5.61 -29.27
C HIS A 162 -5.51 -4.49 -28.58
N TYR A 163 -6.57 -3.99 -29.22
CA TYR A 163 -7.51 -3.01 -28.62
C TYR A 163 -8.91 -3.09 -29.24
N MET A 164 -9.90 -3.61 -28.50
CA MET A 164 -11.31 -3.64 -28.91
C MET A 164 -12.20 -2.89 -27.93
N ASN A 165 -13.05 -1.98 -28.43
CA ASN A 165 -14.00 -1.21 -27.62
C ASN A 165 -15.41 -1.30 -28.21
N ILE A 166 -16.37 -1.83 -27.44
CA ILE A 166 -17.72 -2.16 -27.92
C ILE A 166 -18.74 -1.43 -27.05
N ASP A 167 -19.51 -0.53 -27.67
CA ASP A 167 -20.30 0.46 -26.93
C ASP A 167 -21.60 -0.10 -26.29
N ASP A 168 -22.15 -1.20 -26.81
CA ASP A 168 -23.42 -1.83 -26.37
C ASP A 168 -23.21 -3.31 -25.99
N ALA A 169 -22.92 -4.20 -26.95
CA ALA A 169 -22.87 -5.64 -26.63
C ALA A 169 -21.89 -6.45 -27.48
N PHE A 170 -21.12 -7.33 -26.82
CA PHE A 170 -20.42 -8.46 -27.44
C PHE A 170 -21.22 -9.72 -27.10
N PHE A 171 -21.73 -10.44 -28.11
CA PHE A 171 -22.43 -11.69 -27.81
C PHE A 171 -22.35 -12.74 -28.90
N ILE A 172 -22.29 -13.99 -28.47
CA ILE A 172 -22.42 -15.16 -29.34
C ILE A 172 -23.87 -15.61 -29.30
N LYS A 173 -24.49 -15.84 -30.46
CA LYS A 173 -25.84 -16.44 -30.56
C LYS A 173 -25.92 -17.31 -31.80
N SER A 174 -25.70 -18.62 -31.62
CA SER A 174 -25.44 -19.55 -32.71
C SER A 174 -26.22 -20.85 -32.54
N VAL A 175 -26.83 -21.36 -33.62
CA VAL A 175 -27.53 -22.65 -33.65
C VAL A 175 -26.52 -23.79 -33.81
N ASP A 176 -25.65 -23.67 -34.82
CA ASP A 176 -24.42 -24.45 -34.91
C ASP A 176 -23.44 -23.96 -33.83
N LYS A 177 -22.83 -24.85 -33.05
CA LYS A 177 -22.00 -24.42 -31.90
C LYS A 177 -20.75 -23.66 -32.37
N LEU A 178 -20.60 -22.42 -31.89
CA LEU A 178 -19.39 -21.62 -32.11
C LEU A 178 -18.46 -21.73 -30.88
N PHE A 179 -17.20 -22.04 -31.15
CA PHE A 179 -16.10 -21.96 -30.18
C PHE A 179 -15.34 -20.65 -30.42
N VAL A 180 -15.30 -19.77 -29.42
CA VAL A 180 -14.56 -18.50 -29.47
C VAL A 180 -13.42 -18.56 -28.47
N ASN A 181 -12.19 -18.33 -28.94
CA ASN A 181 -10.99 -18.27 -28.11
C ASN A 181 -10.46 -16.83 -28.12
N ILE A 182 -10.31 -16.21 -26.95
CA ILE A 182 -9.67 -14.91 -26.76
C ILE A 182 -8.23 -15.17 -26.31
N ALA A 183 -7.26 -14.70 -27.10
CA ALA A 183 -5.83 -14.88 -26.85
C ALA A 183 -5.34 -14.09 -25.62
N GLU A 184 -4.13 -14.42 -25.13
CA GLU A 184 -3.56 -13.78 -23.94
C GLU A 184 -3.39 -12.27 -24.11
N ASP A 185 -2.96 -11.79 -25.28
CA ASP A 185 -2.70 -10.37 -25.55
C ASP A 185 -3.89 -9.61 -26.16
N ALA A 186 -5.09 -10.22 -26.14
CA ALA A 186 -6.33 -9.59 -26.58
C ALA A 186 -7.00 -8.79 -25.44
N TYR A 187 -7.43 -7.58 -25.77
CA TYR A 187 -8.06 -6.65 -24.82
C TYR A 187 -9.45 -6.23 -25.34
N LEU A 188 -10.50 -6.62 -24.63
CA LEU A 188 -11.90 -6.33 -24.97
C LEU A 188 -12.57 -5.48 -23.88
N ASN A 189 -12.90 -4.24 -24.21
CA ASN A 189 -13.79 -3.40 -23.41
C ASN A 189 -15.22 -3.46 -23.97
N VAL A 190 -16.19 -3.95 -23.17
CA VAL A 190 -17.59 -4.11 -23.58
C VAL A 190 -18.48 -3.28 -22.64
N LYS A 191 -18.73 -2.01 -23.00
CA LYS A 191 -19.37 -1.02 -22.11
C LYS A 191 -20.75 -1.44 -21.60
N GLY A 192 -21.50 -2.23 -22.36
CA GLY A 192 -22.75 -2.86 -21.92
C GLY A 192 -22.58 -4.34 -21.58
N THR A 193 -23.03 -5.24 -22.46
CA THR A 193 -23.21 -6.67 -22.14
C THR A 193 -22.29 -7.63 -22.89
N LEU A 194 -21.68 -8.55 -22.14
CA LEU A 194 -21.05 -9.77 -22.62
C LEU A 194 -22.01 -10.97 -22.50
N GLY A 195 -22.34 -11.62 -23.62
CA GLY A 195 -23.24 -12.77 -23.64
C GLY A 195 -22.71 -13.98 -24.41
N VAL A 196 -22.57 -15.13 -23.75
CA VAL A 196 -22.13 -16.37 -24.44
C VAL A 196 -23.27 -17.06 -25.20
N ASN A 197 -24.54 -16.73 -24.92
CA ASN A 197 -25.69 -17.33 -25.62
C ASN A 197 -26.81 -16.30 -25.88
N GLY A 198 -26.42 -15.11 -26.36
CA GLY A 198 -27.29 -13.95 -26.54
C GLY A 198 -27.06 -12.87 -25.48
N GLN A 199 -27.46 -11.64 -25.83
CA GLN A 199 -27.25 -10.41 -25.04
C GLN A 199 -28.18 -10.25 -23.81
N SER A 200 -29.17 -11.13 -23.63
CA SER A 200 -30.08 -11.14 -22.47
C SER A 200 -30.86 -12.45 -22.43
N TYR A 201 -31.42 -12.82 -21.28
CA TYR A 201 -32.26 -14.02 -21.16
C TYR A 201 -33.47 -14.01 -22.12
N THR A 202 -34.09 -12.84 -22.35
CA THR A 202 -35.18 -12.71 -23.32
C THR A 202 -34.72 -12.91 -24.77
N TYR A 203 -33.46 -12.60 -25.09
CA TYR A 203 -32.87 -12.71 -26.43
C TYR A 203 -32.25 -14.08 -26.75
N ILE A 204 -32.18 -15.01 -25.78
CA ILE A 204 -31.77 -16.40 -26.02
C ILE A 204 -32.87 -17.12 -26.80
N ASP A 205 -32.52 -17.95 -27.78
CA ASP A 205 -33.48 -18.83 -28.47
C ASP A 205 -33.33 -20.26 -27.95
N ASP A 206 -34.36 -21.07 -28.12
CA ASP A 206 -34.27 -22.50 -27.88
C ASP A 206 -33.31 -23.12 -28.93
N ASN A 207 -32.39 -23.98 -28.49
CA ASN A 207 -31.35 -24.67 -29.28
C ASN A 207 -30.15 -23.82 -29.73
N THR A 208 -29.91 -22.61 -29.18
CA THR A 208 -28.63 -21.90 -29.42
C THR A 208 -27.58 -22.25 -28.36
N SER A 209 -26.32 -22.44 -28.74
CA SER A 209 -25.23 -22.71 -27.79
C SER A 209 -23.86 -22.22 -28.30
N ALA A 210 -22.96 -21.90 -27.37
CA ALA A 210 -21.58 -21.55 -27.70
C ALA A 210 -20.61 -21.86 -26.55
N GLU A 211 -19.32 -21.76 -26.85
CA GLU A 211 -18.24 -21.82 -25.87
C GLU A 211 -17.30 -20.63 -26.05
N LEU A 212 -17.09 -19.85 -24.99
CA LEU A 212 -16.11 -18.76 -24.94
C LEU A 212 -14.98 -19.16 -24.00
N THR A 213 -13.74 -19.16 -24.49
CA THR A 213 -12.52 -19.34 -23.69
C THR A 213 -11.76 -18.03 -23.64
N ASN A 214 -11.52 -17.51 -22.44
CA ASN A 214 -10.76 -16.29 -22.22
C ASN A 214 -9.38 -16.57 -21.60
N GLU A 215 -8.34 -16.07 -22.28
CA GLU A 215 -6.97 -15.92 -21.76
C GLU A 215 -6.54 -14.44 -21.71
N GLY A 216 -7.33 -13.55 -22.31
CA GLY A 216 -7.09 -12.10 -22.39
C GLY A 216 -7.76 -11.30 -21.27
N VAL A 217 -7.80 -9.98 -21.42
CA VAL A 217 -8.46 -9.06 -20.48
C VAL A 217 -9.81 -8.63 -21.06
N ILE A 218 -10.89 -8.92 -20.33
CA ILE A 218 -12.26 -8.57 -20.71
C ILE A 218 -12.91 -7.75 -19.61
N MET A 219 -13.38 -6.56 -19.98
CA MET A 219 -14.20 -5.69 -19.13
C MET A 219 -15.64 -5.69 -19.64
N THR A 220 -16.63 -5.87 -18.76
CA THR A 220 -18.05 -5.73 -19.16
C THR A 220 -18.94 -5.23 -18.02
N ASN A 221 -19.88 -4.32 -18.29
CA ASN A 221 -20.83 -3.90 -17.26
C ASN A 221 -21.76 -5.05 -16.83
N ASN A 222 -22.22 -5.87 -17.77
CA ASN A 222 -23.11 -7.01 -17.49
C ASN A 222 -22.66 -8.31 -18.18
N LEU A 223 -22.58 -9.38 -17.40
CA LEU A 223 -22.25 -10.74 -17.85
C LEU A 223 -23.50 -11.64 -17.87
N VAL A 224 -23.89 -12.17 -19.04
CA VAL A 224 -25.04 -13.07 -19.17
C VAL A 224 -24.62 -14.54 -19.05
N LEU A 225 -24.94 -15.13 -17.90
CA LEU A 225 -24.74 -16.54 -17.53
C LEU A 225 -26.07 -17.29 -17.57
N ALA A 226 -26.67 -17.40 -18.75
CA ALA A 226 -28.00 -17.98 -18.92
C ALA A 226 -28.15 -18.83 -20.20
N THR A 227 -29.08 -19.79 -20.17
CA THR A 227 -29.52 -20.54 -21.35
C THR A 227 -30.98 -21.00 -21.21
N LYS A 228 -31.66 -21.21 -22.34
CA LYS A 228 -33.00 -21.85 -22.43
C LYS A 228 -32.95 -23.32 -22.84
N ASN A 229 -31.77 -23.84 -23.18
CA ASN A 229 -31.65 -25.23 -23.60
C ASN A 229 -32.02 -26.17 -22.45
N VAL A 230 -32.71 -27.26 -22.78
CA VAL A 230 -33.17 -28.29 -21.82
C VAL A 230 -32.40 -29.60 -21.95
N ASP A 231 -31.55 -29.74 -22.97
CA ASP A 231 -30.67 -30.89 -23.18
C ASP A 231 -29.26 -30.62 -22.59
N PRO A 232 -28.81 -31.36 -21.57
CA PRO A 232 -27.46 -31.24 -21.00
C PRO A 232 -26.30 -31.40 -22.00
N ALA A 233 -26.53 -31.98 -23.19
CA ALA A 233 -25.54 -32.03 -24.26
C ALA A 233 -25.36 -30.67 -24.97
N GLN A 234 -26.39 -29.82 -25.00
CA GLN A 234 -26.42 -28.50 -25.65
C GLN A 234 -26.05 -27.36 -24.69
N TYR A 235 -25.06 -27.58 -23.82
CA TYR A 235 -24.64 -26.58 -22.84
C TYR A 235 -23.87 -25.41 -23.49
N SER A 236 -24.10 -24.21 -22.95
CA SER A 236 -23.24 -23.04 -23.18
C SER A 236 -22.17 -22.94 -22.09
N LYS A 237 -20.99 -22.41 -22.43
CA LYS A 237 -19.83 -22.46 -21.53
C LYS A 237 -18.93 -21.24 -21.64
N LEU A 238 -18.53 -20.72 -20.48
CA LEU A 238 -17.51 -19.70 -20.31
C LEU A 238 -16.32 -20.34 -19.58
N ILE A 239 -15.12 -20.25 -20.15
CA ILE A 239 -13.87 -20.60 -19.48
C ILE A 239 -13.07 -19.32 -19.28
N VAL A 240 -12.52 -19.12 -18.08
CA VAL A 240 -11.39 -18.21 -17.84
C VAL A 240 -10.22 -19.06 -17.35
N LYS A 241 -9.01 -18.84 -17.89
CA LYS A 241 -7.80 -19.63 -17.59
C LYS A 241 -6.52 -18.83 -17.87
N GLY A 242 -5.37 -19.34 -17.45
CA GLY A 242 -4.07 -18.77 -17.84
C GLY A 242 -3.88 -17.43 -17.15
N LYS A 243 -3.67 -16.34 -17.91
CA LYS A 243 -3.68 -14.96 -17.37
C LYS A 243 -4.96 -14.21 -17.75
N GLY A 244 -6.05 -14.94 -17.92
CA GLY A 244 -7.35 -14.40 -18.32
C GLY A 244 -8.04 -13.67 -17.17
N PHE A 245 -8.41 -12.42 -17.40
CA PHE A 245 -9.23 -11.63 -16.49
C PHE A 245 -10.58 -11.34 -17.14
N LEU A 246 -11.66 -11.56 -16.41
CA LEU A 246 -13.00 -11.10 -16.77
C LEU A 246 -13.55 -10.30 -15.59
N THR A 247 -13.67 -8.99 -15.76
CA THR A 247 -14.25 -8.10 -14.75
C THR A 247 -15.68 -7.76 -15.12
N THR A 248 -16.60 -7.84 -14.17
CA THR A 248 -17.97 -7.40 -14.37
C THR A 248 -18.60 -6.73 -13.16
N SER A 249 -19.47 -5.75 -13.41
CA SER A 249 -20.32 -5.18 -12.37
C SER A 249 -21.51 -6.10 -12.09
N LYS A 250 -22.22 -6.54 -13.13
CA LYS A 250 -23.51 -7.24 -13.02
C LYS A 250 -23.44 -8.63 -13.61
N VAL A 251 -24.18 -9.56 -13.00
CA VAL A 251 -24.48 -10.87 -13.61
C VAL A 251 -25.98 -10.90 -13.92
N ASN A 252 -26.34 -11.29 -15.14
CA ASN A 252 -27.72 -11.44 -15.59
C ASN A 252 -28.62 -10.19 -15.34
N ASN A 253 -28.05 -8.97 -15.42
CA ASN A 253 -28.70 -7.70 -15.05
C ASN A 253 -29.33 -7.70 -13.64
N GLU A 254 -28.72 -8.43 -12.69
CA GLU A 254 -29.17 -8.56 -11.29
C GLU A 254 -30.56 -9.22 -11.15
N ASP A 255 -31.08 -9.86 -12.22
CA ASP A 255 -32.36 -10.57 -12.19
C ASP A 255 -32.20 -11.98 -11.61
N GLY A 256 -32.32 -12.07 -10.29
CA GLY A 256 -32.33 -13.33 -9.52
C GLY A 256 -33.50 -14.28 -9.83
N SER A 257 -34.44 -13.91 -10.72
CA SER A 257 -35.46 -14.84 -11.23
C SER A 257 -34.94 -15.77 -12.34
N ILE A 258 -33.79 -15.45 -12.95
CA ILE A 258 -33.21 -16.24 -14.05
C ILE A 258 -32.63 -17.56 -13.52
N LYS A 259 -33.42 -18.63 -13.69
CA LYS A 259 -33.06 -20.01 -13.31
C LYS A 259 -32.90 -20.86 -14.56
N ASN A 260 -31.69 -21.38 -14.77
CA ASN A 260 -31.36 -22.20 -15.95
C ASN A 260 -32.18 -23.50 -15.96
N THR A 261 -32.86 -23.80 -17.05
CA THR A 261 -33.81 -24.93 -17.13
C THR A 261 -33.15 -26.22 -17.61
N ALA A 262 -32.65 -27.03 -16.68
CA ALA A 262 -32.25 -28.44 -16.87
C ALA A 262 -31.05 -28.75 -17.80
N ALA A 263 -30.46 -27.78 -18.51
CA ALA A 263 -29.11 -27.90 -19.09
C ALA A 263 -28.20 -26.78 -18.57
N SER A 264 -27.16 -27.12 -17.80
CA SER A 264 -26.35 -26.12 -17.10
C SER A 264 -25.53 -25.24 -18.04
N PHE A 265 -25.65 -23.92 -17.88
CA PHE A 265 -24.59 -23.00 -18.29
C PHE A 265 -23.36 -23.29 -17.42
N ARG A 266 -22.18 -23.42 -18.02
CA ARG A 266 -20.95 -23.77 -17.29
C ARG A 266 -19.99 -22.58 -17.22
N LEU A 267 -19.70 -22.11 -16.01
CA LEU A 267 -18.58 -21.20 -15.73
C LEU A 267 -17.40 -22.03 -15.23
N VAL A 268 -16.27 -21.99 -15.92
CA VAL A 268 -15.07 -22.78 -15.57
C VAL A 268 -13.91 -21.84 -15.34
N LEU A 269 -13.40 -21.78 -14.13
CA LEU A 269 -12.25 -20.96 -13.75
C LEU A 269 -11.08 -21.89 -13.51
N LYS A 270 -10.18 -22.00 -14.49
CA LYS A 270 -8.95 -22.80 -14.34
C LYS A 270 -7.83 -21.96 -13.74
N ASP A 271 -6.77 -22.64 -13.33
CA ASP A 271 -5.50 -22.11 -12.83
C ASP A 271 -5.13 -20.76 -13.50
N GLY A 272 -4.97 -19.73 -12.67
CA GLY A 272 -4.66 -18.34 -13.04
C GLY A 272 -5.81 -17.50 -13.65
N GLY A 273 -6.94 -18.13 -14.03
CA GLY A 273 -8.09 -17.41 -14.58
C GLY A 273 -8.96 -16.76 -13.50
N THR A 274 -9.22 -15.46 -13.62
CA THR A 274 -9.93 -14.67 -12.59
C THR A 274 -11.22 -14.05 -13.12
N LEU A 275 -12.31 -14.22 -12.35
CA LEU A 275 -13.56 -13.47 -12.48
C LEU A 275 -13.61 -12.40 -11.37
N ARG A 276 -13.47 -11.13 -11.72
CA ARG A 276 -13.58 -10.00 -10.78
C ARG A 276 -14.99 -9.42 -10.77
N LEU A 277 -15.49 -9.14 -9.57
CA LEU A 277 -16.81 -8.55 -9.33
C LEU A 277 -16.65 -7.13 -8.78
N LEU A 278 -17.05 -6.11 -9.56
CA LEU A 278 -17.06 -4.71 -9.12
C LEU A 278 -18.18 -4.44 -8.10
N GLU A 279 -18.20 -3.25 -7.49
CA GLU A 279 -19.20 -2.87 -6.49
C GLU A 279 -20.61 -2.79 -7.06
N VAL A 280 -21.55 -3.54 -6.48
CA VAL A 280 -22.97 -3.55 -6.85
C VAL A 280 -23.89 -3.86 -5.66
N ALA A 281 -25.18 -3.56 -5.84
CA ALA A 281 -26.20 -3.70 -4.80
C ALA A 281 -26.55 -5.18 -4.45
N THR A 282 -26.20 -6.12 -5.33
CA THR A 282 -26.36 -7.56 -5.11
C THR A 282 -25.01 -8.21 -5.37
N ASN A 283 -24.37 -8.80 -4.36
CA ASN A 283 -23.08 -9.48 -4.55
C ASN A 283 -23.23 -10.54 -5.66
N PRO A 284 -22.54 -10.44 -6.81
CA PRO A 284 -22.80 -11.36 -7.91
C PRO A 284 -22.39 -12.80 -7.59
N ARG A 285 -21.59 -12.99 -6.53
CA ARG A 285 -21.33 -14.29 -5.93
C ARG A 285 -22.61 -14.95 -5.41
N ASP A 286 -23.52 -14.21 -4.79
CA ASP A 286 -24.82 -14.72 -4.34
C ASP A 286 -25.65 -15.21 -5.55
N ILE A 287 -25.63 -14.46 -6.67
CA ILE A 287 -26.28 -14.86 -7.93
C ILE A 287 -25.65 -16.11 -8.54
N ILE A 288 -24.35 -16.34 -8.33
CA ILE A 288 -23.63 -17.54 -8.81
C ILE A 288 -23.91 -18.74 -7.88
N ASP A 289 -23.85 -18.54 -6.57
CA ASP A 289 -23.95 -19.58 -5.54
C ASP A 289 -25.42 -20.05 -5.35
N ASP A 290 -26.42 -19.17 -5.44
CA ASP A 290 -27.85 -19.53 -5.41
C ASP A 290 -28.34 -20.20 -6.70
N ASN A 291 -27.62 -20.05 -7.82
CA ASN A 291 -27.98 -20.63 -9.11
C ASN A 291 -27.38 -22.02 -9.24
N LEU A 292 -28.07 -23.01 -8.66
CA LEU A 292 -27.76 -24.46 -8.58
C LEU A 292 -27.30 -25.16 -9.87
N TRP A 293 -27.24 -24.47 -11.00
CA TRP A 293 -26.84 -24.96 -12.31
C TRP A 293 -25.62 -24.25 -12.91
N ILE A 294 -24.98 -23.29 -12.22
CA ILE A 294 -23.64 -22.82 -12.56
C ILE A 294 -22.63 -23.74 -11.87
N THR A 295 -22.10 -24.71 -12.60
CA THR A 295 -21.03 -25.59 -12.07
C THR A 295 -19.68 -24.90 -12.16
N VAL A 296 -19.28 -24.17 -11.11
CA VAL A 296 -17.92 -23.64 -11.00
C VAL A 296 -16.95 -24.79 -10.74
N MET A 297 -16.08 -25.08 -11.72
CA MET A 297 -14.92 -25.97 -11.51
C MET A 297 -13.71 -25.07 -11.26
N THR A 298 -13.24 -25.00 -10.01
CA THR A 298 -12.19 -24.06 -9.57
C THR A 298 -10.80 -24.68 -9.59
N GLY A 299 -9.96 -24.18 -10.49
CA GLY A 299 -8.52 -23.97 -10.28
C GLY A 299 -8.14 -22.48 -10.23
N GLY A 300 -9.04 -21.58 -10.66
CA GLY A 300 -8.89 -20.12 -10.66
C GLY A 300 -9.78 -19.40 -9.62
N GLU A 301 -9.88 -18.08 -9.75
CA GLU A 301 -10.36 -17.17 -8.70
C GLU A 301 -11.71 -16.49 -9.02
N ILE A 302 -12.58 -16.32 -8.01
CA ILE A 302 -13.66 -15.32 -8.01
C ILE A 302 -13.27 -14.22 -7.03
N ARG A 303 -12.86 -13.06 -7.55
CA ARG A 303 -12.39 -11.91 -6.78
C ARG A 303 -13.57 -10.99 -6.41
N SER A 304 -14.03 -11.09 -5.16
CA SER A 304 -15.04 -10.18 -4.59
C SER A 304 -14.51 -8.75 -4.46
N HIS A 305 -15.40 -7.75 -4.45
CA HIS A 305 -15.02 -6.34 -4.28
C HIS A 305 -14.28 -6.09 -2.95
N TYR A 306 -13.24 -5.24 -2.97
CA TYR A 306 -12.37 -5.02 -1.80
C TYR A 306 -13.12 -4.58 -0.54
N LYS A 307 -14.22 -3.80 -0.66
CA LYS A 307 -15.06 -3.39 0.49
C LYS A 307 -15.67 -4.57 1.26
N VAL A 308 -15.71 -5.78 0.68
CA VAL A 308 -16.20 -7.02 1.31
C VAL A 308 -15.04 -7.81 1.96
N THR A 309 -13.81 -7.61 1.50
CA THR A 309 -12.62 -8.40 1.90
C THR A 309 -11.56 -7.61 2.67
N ALA A 310 -11.67 -6.28 2.75
CA ALA A 310 -10.70 -5.40 3.37
C ALA A 310 -10.51 -5.70 4.87
N SER A 311 -9.28 -5.55 5.33
CA SER A 311 -8.93 -5.81 6.73
C SER A 311 -9.54 -4.75 7.67
N THR A 312 -9.98 -5.19 8.86
CA THR A 312 -10.40 -4.29 9.92
C THR A 312 -9.19 -3.58 10.55
N ASP A 313 -9.39 -2.35 11.02
CA ASP A 313 -8.34 -1.52 11.61
C ASP A 313 -7.63 -2.24 12.77
N ASP A 314 -8.39 -2.90 13.65
CA ASP A 314 -7.83 -3.71 14.74
C ASP A 314 -6.94 -4.85 14.23
N ASN A 315 -7.34 -5.56 13.16
CA ASN A 315 -6.53 -6.63 12.59
C ASN A 315 -5.25 -6.06 11.97
N ILE A 316 -5.34 -4.94 11.25
CA ILE A 316 -4.19 -4.26 10.65
C ILE A 316 -3.20 -3.84 11.75
N ILE A 317 -3.67 -3.15 12.80
CA ILE A 317 -2.83 -2.70 13.90
C ILE A 317 -2.17 -3.87 14.63
N ASN A 318 -2.93 -4.93 14.95
CA ASN A 318 -2.37 -6.11 15.61
C ASN A 318 -1.30 -6.79 14.74
N THR A 319 -1.58 -7.04 13.45
CA THR A 319 -0.61 -7.65 12.53
C THR A 319 0.63 -6.78 12.35
N VAL A 320 0.48 -5.45 12.26
CA VAL A 320 1.61 -4.52 12.19
C VAL A 320 2.45 -4.61 13.46
N GLU A 321 1.85 -4.50 14.65
CA GLU A 321 2.60 -4.56 15.91
C GLU A 321 3.32 -5.92 16.13
N GLU A 322 2.79 -7.02 15.58
CA GLU A 322 3.48 -8.32 15.54
C GLU A 322 4.69 -8.36 14.59
N HIS A 323 4.70 -7.53 13.54
CA HIS A 323 5.74 -7.49 12.49
C HIS A 323 6.73 -6.32 12.65
N ARG A 324 6.60 -5.50 13.70
CA ARG A 324 7.48 -4.35 13.97
C ARG A 324 8.88 -4.76 14.43
N PRO A 325 9.95 -4.29 13.78
CA PRO A 325 11.33 -4.50 14.25
C PRO A 325 11.55 -4.00 15.69
N SER A 326 10.97 -2.85 16.06
CA SER A 326 11.05 -2.34 17.44
C SER A 326 10.29 -3.19 18.48
N ASN A 327 9.50 -4.17 18.06
CA ASN A 327 8.82 -5.14 18.92
C ASN A 327 9.52 -6.53 18.88
N GLY A 328 10.70 -6.61 18.26
CA GLY A 328 11.51 -7.83 18.17
C GLY A 328 11.17 -8.71 16.96
N TYR A 329 10.40 -8.21 15.99
CA TYR A 329 10.34 -8.88 14.69
C TYR A 329 11.71 -8.82 14.00
N VAL A 330 12.04 -9.89 13.29
CA VAL A 330 13.35 -10.04 12.65
C VAL A 330 13.15 -10.05 11.15
N VAL A 331 13.63 -8.98 10.51
CA VAL A 331 13.57 -8.79 9.07
C VAL A 331 14.68 -9.63 8.41
N ASP A 332 14.34 -10.34 7.34
CA ASP A 332 15.27 -11.21 6.63
C ASP A 332 16.26 -10.43 5.75
N ASP A 333 17.44 -11.01 5.50
CA ASP A 333 18.52 -10.44 4.68
C ASP A 333 18.08 -10.10 3.23
N SER A 334 16.98 -10.67 2.74
CA SER A 334 16.35 -10.34 1.44
C SER A 334 15.64 -8.98 1.42
N PHE A 335 15.33 -8.36 2.57
CA PHE A 335 14.63 -7.07 2.60
C PHE A 335 15.42 -5.90 1.97
N LYS A 336 16.74 -6.06 1.80
CA LYS A 336 17.58 -5.16 0.99
C LYS A 336 17.17 -5.07 -0.49
N GLU A 337 16.42 -6.06 -0.99
CA GLU A 337 15.82 -6.07 -2.33
C GLU A 337 14.46 -5.35 -2.35
N VAL A 338 13.79 -5.23 -1.20
CA VAL A 338 12.49 -4.56 -1.05
C VAL A 338 12.67 -3.06 -0.82
N TYR A 339 13.53 -2.66 0.10
CA TYR A 339 13.74 -1.24 0.42
C TYR A 339 14.66 -0.54 -0.60
N GLY A 340 14.35 0.70 -0.94
CA GLY A 340 15.23 1.64 -1.61
C GLY A 340 14.81 3.11 -1.44
N ALA A 341 15.44 3.96 -2.22
CA ALA A 341 15.18 5.39 -2.35
C ALA A 341 15.15 5.83 -3.82
N THR A 342 14.41 6.90 -4.11
CA THR A 342 14.32 7.47 -5.47
C THR A 342 15.49 8.41 -5.73
N PHE A 343 16.35 8.07 -6.69
CA PHE A 343 17.54 8.85 -7.06
C PHE A 343 17.35 9.55 -8.41
N THR A 344 16.77 10.75 -8.36
CA THR A 344 16.63 11.67 -9.50
C THR A 344 16.38 13.09 -9.01
N GLY A 345 17.03 14.08 -9.61
CA GLY A 345 16.66 15.49 -9.56
C GLY A 345 17.04 16.26 -8.29
N GLY A 346 17.81 15.64 -7.39
CA GLY A 346 18.26 16.24 -6.15
C GLY A 346 19.11 17.49 -6.33
N LEU A 347 19.18 18.31 -5.27
CA LEU A 347 19.66 19.70 -5.35
C LEU A 347 21.10 19.93 -4.87
N TYR A 348 21.81 18.88 -4.44
CA TYR A 348 23.19 18.94 -3.94
C TYR A 348 23.97 17.66 -4.26
N HIS A 349 25.30 17.73 -4.13
CA HIS A 349 26.30 16.67 -4.30
C HIS A 349 27.44 16.90 -3.29
N PHE A 350 28.35 15.93 -3.14
CA PHE A 350 29.42 15.96 -2.11
C PHE A 350 30.84 15.88 -2.67
N THR A 351 31.00 15.57 -3.95
CA THR A 351 32.29 15.33 -4.62
C THR A 351 32.31 15.90 -6.04
N ASP A 352 33.49 15.89 -6.65
CA ASP A 352 33.71 16.24 -8.07
C ASP A 352 33.40 15.07 -9.04
N GLU A 353 32.99 13.90 -8.53
CA GLU A 353 32.62 12.76 -9.38
C GLU A 353 31.28 13.03 -10.12
N PRO A 354 31.05 12.37 -11.27
CA PRO A 354 29.76 12.43 -11.96
C PRO A 354 28.62 12.04 -11.02
N TYR A 355 27.58 12.88 -10.92
CA TYR A 355 26.54 12.76 -9.89
C TYR A 355 25.90 11.37 -9.77
N LEU A 356 25.59 10.73 -10.90
CA LEU A 356 25.03 9.37 -10.93
C LEU A 356 25.98 8.33 -10.32
N ILE A 357 27.30 8.53 -10.42
CA ILE A 357 28.34 7.64 -9.89
C ILE A 357 28.58 7.90 -8.40
N GLU A 358 28.65 9.17 -7.98
CA GLU A 358 28.70 9.54 -6.55
C GLU A 358 27.48 8.97 -5.82
N GLY A 359 26.27 9.29 -6.30
CA GLY A 359 25.03 8.84 -5.69
C GLY A 359 24.92 7.32 -5.67
N LYS A 360 25.37 6.63 -6.72
CA LYS A 360 25.46 5.16 -6.74
C LYS A 360 26.33 4.65 -5.59
N GLU A 361 27.60 5.05 -5.49
CA GLU A 361 28.46 4.52 -4.42
C GLU A 361 27.92 4.87 -3.01
N LYS A 362 27.36 6.08 -2.82
CA LYS A 362 26.70 6.47 -1.56
C LYS A 362 25.46 5.64 -1.25
N TYR A 363 24.70 5.22 -2.28
CA TYR A 363 23.53 4.36 -2.14
C TYR A 363 23.91 2.96 -1.65
N LYS A 364 25.11 2.45 -1.99
CA LYS A 364 25.59 1.16 -1.45
C LYS A 364 25.83 1.20 0.06
N GLU A 365 26.27 2.34 0.59
CA GLU A 365 26.43 2.53 2.04
C GLU A 365 25.07 2.38 2.78
N MET A 366 23.96 2.65 2.11
CA MET A 366 22.60 2.46 2.64
C MET A 366 22.22 0.98 2.86
N GLY A 367 22.87 0.06 2.15
CA GLY A 367 22.65 -1.39 2.26
C GLY A 367 21.61 -1.99 1.30
N SER A 368 20.86 -1.17 0.55
CA SER A 368 19.88 -1.62 -0.45
C SER A 368 20.53 -2.05 -1.76
N THR A 369 20.07 -3.17 -2.34
CA THR A 369 20.48 -3.66 -3.67
C THR A 369 19.50 -3.28 -4.79
N THR A 370 18.47 -2.48 -4.48
CA THR A 370 17.40 -2.10 -5.41
C THR A 370 17.34 -0.58 -5.54
N ILE A 371 17.39 -0.05 -6.77
CA ILE A 371 17.52 1.40 -7.01
C ILE A 371 16.47 1.96 -7.98
N LYS A 372 15.70 3.00 -7.55
CA LYS A 372 14.77 3.75 -8.43
C LYS A 372 15.48 4.93 -9.08
N THR A 373 15.57 4.93 -10.41
CA THR A 373 16.22 5.95 -11.25
C THR A 373 15.33 6.31 -12.46
N LYS A 374 15.78 7.26 -13.30
CA LYS A 374 15.03 7.74 -14.46
C LYS A 374 15.75 7.42 -15.77
N VAL A 375 14.98 6.98 -16.77
CA VAL A 375 15.40 6.85 -18.18
C VAL A 375 14.45 7.71 -19.02
N SER A 376 14.95 8.76 -19.67
CA SER A 376 14.11 9.70 -20.41
C SER A 376 14.73 10.15 -21.72
N ALA A 377 14.07 9.83 -22.83
CA ALA A 377 14.41 10.31 -24.17
C ALA A 377 13.85 11.72 -24.48
N GLU A 378 13.09 12.33 -23.55
CA GLU A 378 12.66 13.72 -23.67
C GLU A 378 13.87 14.68 -23.47
N PRO A 379 14.15 15.60 -24.43
CA PRO A 379 15.31 16.48 -24.37
C PRO A 379 15.42 17.27 -23.05
N GLY A 380 16.63 17.29 -22.48
CA GLY A 380 16.94 17.97 -21.22
C GLY A 380 16.51 17.22 -19.96
N LYS A 381 15.62 16.22 -20.02
CA LYS A 381 15.10 15.54 -18.82
C LYS A 381 16.11 14.68 -18.08
N MET A 382 17.15 14.20 -18.76
CA MET A 382 18.27 13.54 -18.08
C MET A 382 19.16 14.53 -17.34
N GLN A 383 19.41 15.73 -17.91
CA GLN A 383 20.13 16.81 -17.21
C GLN A 383 19.32 17.34 -16.03
N ASP A 384 18.00 17.50 -16.16
CA ASP A 384 17.09 17.86 -15.05
C ASP A 384 17.14 16.84 -13.89
N SER A 385 17.48 15.57 -14.18
CA SER A 385 17.52 14.48 -13.20
C SER A 385 18.92 14.20 -12.65
N TYR A 386 19.97 14.47 -13.42
CA TYR A 386 21.36 14.26 -13.00
C TYR A 386 22.20 15.49 -13.39
N PRO A 387 22.10 16.61 -12.62
CA PRO A 387 22.55 17.92 -13.08
C PRO A 387 24.03 18.24 -12.78
N PHE A 388 24.67 17.57 -11.82
CA PHE A 388 26.05 17.86 -11.40
C PHE A 388 27.08 16.97 -12.12
N HIS A 389 28.20 17.56 -12.53
CA HIS A 389 29.38 16.88 -13.10
C HIS A 389 29.09 15.89 -14.27
N MET A 390 28.00 16.13 -14.99
CA MET A 390 27.49 15.25 -16.05
C MET A 390 26.94 16.05 -17.23
N THR A 391 27.05 15.48 -18.43
CA THR A 391 26.53 16.04 -19.68
C THR A 391 25.83 14.95 -20.47
N TRP A 392 24.56 15.17 -20.83
CA TRP A 392 23.74 14.20 -21.57
C TRP A 392 23.68 14.55 -23.07
N ASP A 393 24.80 14.39 -23.76
CA ASP A 393 24.93 14.71 -25.18
C ASP A 393 24.50 13.54 -26.08
N GLY A 394 23.56 13.81 -26.99
CA GLY A 394 23.33 12.96 -28.17
C GLY A 394 22.33 11.82 -28.04
N SER A 395 21.72 11.57 -26.88
CA SER A 395 20.66 10.55 -26.76
C SER A 395 19.43 10.92 -27.59
N THR A 396 18.97 10.02 -28.46
CA THR A 396 17.80 10.24 -29.32
C THR A 396 16.61 9.36 -28.99
N ASP A 397 16.79 8.27 -28.26
CA ASP A 397 15.76 7.36 -27.76
C ASP A 397 16.14 6.83 -26.37
N MET A 398 15.34 5.91 -25.81
CA MET A 398 15.59 5.37 -24.47
C MET A 398 16.75 4.37 -24.42
N VAL A 399 17.05 3.70 -25.54
CA VAL A 399 18.18 2.78 -25.66
C VAL A 399 19.49 3.55 -25.67
N ASP A 400 19.55 4.71 -26.33
CA ASP A 400 20.70 5.63 -26.28
C ASP A 400 20.99 6.08 -24.83
N VAL A 401 19.96 6.34 -24.02
CA VAL A 401 20.13 6.76 -22.62
C VAL A 401 20.78 5.66 -21.78
N VAL A 402 20.31 4.42 -21.87
CA VAL A 402 20.92 3.28 -21.12
C VAL A 402 22.25 2.79 -21.72
N LYS A 403 22.65 3.30 -22.89
CA LYS A 403 23.98 3.13 -23.49
C LYS A 403 24.98 4.21 -23.07
N ASP A 404 24.54 5.28 -22.43
CA ASP A 404 25.45 6.32 -21.93
C ASP A 404 26.49 5.73 -20.95
N PRO A 405 27.78 6.10 -21.03
CA PRO A 405 28.83 5.53 -20.19
C PRO A 405 28.62 5.70 -18.68
N TYR A 406 27.90 6.73 -18.23
CA TYR A 406 27.56 6.90 -16.82
C TYR A 406 26.41 5.96 -16.42
N TYR A 407 25.39 5.82 -17.28
CA TYR A 407 24.26 4.92 -17.01
C TYR A 407 24.65 3.44 -17.07
N GLN A 408 25.51 3.07 -18.02
CA GLN A 408 26.06 1.70 -18.09
C GLN A 408 26.82 1.32 -16.83
N GLN A 409 27.59 2.24 -16.22
CA GLN A 409 28.31 1.98 -14.97
C GLN A 409 27.40 1.72 -13.77
N LEU A 410 26.16 2.24 -13.76
CA LEU A 410 25.14 1.87 -12.77
C LEU A 410 24.56 0.49 -13.09
N LEU A 411 24.09 0.28 -14.31
CA LEU A 411 23.38 -0.95 -14.68
C LEU A 411 24.29 -2.19 -14.65
N SER A 412 25.58 -2.06 -14.99
CA SER A 412 26.54 -3.17 -14.97
C SER A 412 27.10 -3.50 -13.57
N ASP A 413 26.88 -2.64 -12.58
CA ASP A 413 27.43 -2.83 -11.23
C ASP A 413 26.78 -4.06 -10.57
N PRO A 414 27.56 -5.11 -10.18
CA PRO A 414 27.01 -6.37 -9.69
C PRO A 414 26.37 -6.26 -8.30
N TYR A 415 26.52 -5.14 -7.59
CA TYR A 415 25.88 -4.93 -6.31
C TYR A 415 24.35 -4.74 -6.43
N TYR A 416 23.87 -4.09 -7.49
CA TYR A 416 22.43 -3.90 -7.70
C TYR A 416 21.81 -5.09 -8.42
N THR A 417 20.87 -5.74 -7.75
CA THR A 417 20.09 -6.85 -8.31
C THR A 417 18.85 -6.35 -9.07
N GLU A 418 18.31 -5.19 -8.70
CA GLU A 418 17.10 -4.64 -9.31
C GLU A 418 17.19 -3.13 -9.60
N HIS A 419 16.69 -2.73 -10.76
CA HIS A 419 16.65 -1.35 -11.24
C HIS A 419 15.20 -0.95 -11.55
N VAL A 420 14.61 -0.11 -10.72
CA VAL A 420 13.28 0.47 -10.99
C VAL A 420 13.47 1.74 -11.80
N LEU A 421 12.88 1.79 -12.99
CA LEU A 421 13.11 2.83 -13.97
C LEU A 421 11.81 3.60 -14.20
N TRP A 422 11.80 4.87 -13.84
CA TRP A 422 10.84 5.81 -14.42
C TRP A 422 11.22 6.03 -15.89
N VAL A 423 10.47 5.39 -16.79
CA VAL A 423 10.70 5.37 -18.24
C VAL A 423 9.85 6.43 -18.95
N THR A 424 10.50 7.26 -19.77
CA THR A 424 9.87 8.35 -20.53
C THR A 424 10.30 8.31 -22.01
N PRO A 425 9.42 7.89 -22.93
CA PRO A 425 9.73 7.81 -24.36
C PRO A 425 9.82 9.19 -25.02
N LYS A 426 10.48 9.22 -26.19
CA LYS A 426 10.86 10.44 -26.92
C LYS A 426 9.65 11.32 -27.26
N LYS A 427 8.53 10.69 -27.62
CA LYS A 427 7.34 11.36 -28.16
C LYS A 427 6.17 11.45 -27.19
N GLN A 428 6.37 11.85 -25.93
CA GLN A 428 5.20 12.10 -25.07
C GLN A 428 4.28 13.21 -25.60
N LYS A 429 4.84 14.28 -26.20
CA LYS A 429 4.11 15.46 -26.67
C LYS A 429 4.74 16.06 -27.91
N VAL A 430 3.93 16.67 -28.79
CA VAL A 430 4.40 17.51 -29.90
C VAL A 430 3.70 18.87 -29.82
N LYS A 431 4.44 19.97 -29.75
CA LYS A 431 3.87 21.34 -29.62
C LYS A 431 2.82 21.44 -28.48
N ASN A 432 3.11 20.85 -27.32
CA ASN A 432 2.22 20.73 -26.15
C ASN A 432 0.97 19.83 -26.32
N VAL A 433 0.76 19.20 -27.48
CA VAL A 433 -0.30 18.21 -27.70
C VAL A 433 0.07 16.90 -27.02
N VAL A 434 -0.82 16.37 -26.18
CA VAL A 434 -0.69 15.05 -25.52
C VAL A 434 -1.59 14.06 -26.24
N PHE A 435 -1.04 13.17 -27.07
CA PHE A 435 -1.82 12.46 -28.09
C PHE A 435 -2.90 11.52 -27.54
N TYR A 436 -2.65 10.80 -26.44
CA TYR A 436 -3.66 9.92 -25.84
C TYR A 436 -4.90 10.66 -25.30
N LYS A 437 -4.84 11.99 -25.13
CA LYS A 437 -5.99 12.81 -24.69
C LYS A 437 -7.01 13.11 -25.80
N TYR A 438 -6.83 12.51 -26.97
CA TYR A 438 -7.72 12.62 -28.14
C TYR A 438 -8.31 11.24 -28.53
N GLY A 439 -8.53 10.37 -27.54
CA GLY A 439 -9.08 9.03 -27.79
C GLY A 439 -8.05 8.00 -28.25
N ALA A 440 -8.52 6.75 -28.32
CA ALA A 440 -7.73 5.60 -28.75
C ALA A 440 -7.54 5.49 -30.28
N TYR A 441 -8.30 6.25 -31.08
CA TYR A 441 -8.44 6.05 -32.53
C TYR A 441 -7.62 7.03 -33.37
N LYS A 442 -7.61 8.31 -33.01
CA LYS A 442 -7.12 9.41 -33.86
C LYS A 442 -5.61 9.35 -34.19
N TYR A 443 -4.82 8.93 -33.21
CA TYR A 443 -3.36 8.89 -33.29
C TYR A 443 -2.84 7.46 -33.17
N ASP A 444 -3.38 6.55 -33.99
CA ASP A 444 -3.04 5.13 -33.99
C ASP A 444 -1.52 4.83 -33.96
N GLN A 445 -0.77 5.51 -34.83
CA GLN A 445 0.69 5.40 -34.92
C GLN A 445 1.43 5.75 -33.60
N TYR A 446 0.90 6.67 -32.79
CA TYR A 446 1.52 7.06 -31.51
C TYR A 446 1.57 5.87 -30.53
N PHE A 447 0.55 5.02 -30.52
CA PHE A 447 0.52 3.83 -29.66
C PHE A 447 1.51 2.78 -30.14
N LYS A 448 1.65 2.58 -31.45
CA LYS A 448 2.63 1.67 -32.05
C LYS A 448 4.07 2.11 -31.78
N GLU A 449 4.35 3.39 -31.86
CA GLU A 449 5.65 3.95 -31.50
C GLU A 449 5.98 3.74 -30.01
N HIS A 450 4.98 3.75 -29.12
CA HIS A 450 5.17 3.42 -27.71
C HIS A 450 5.38 1.92 -27.45
N GLU A 451 4.71 1.04 -28.21
CA GLU A 451 4.99 -0.41 -28.20
C GLU A 451 6.44 -0.68 -28.65
N GLU A 452 6.91 0.04 -29.68
CA GLU A 452 8.26 -0.10 -30.22
C GLU A 452 9.34 0.43 -29.27
N GLU A 453 9.23 1.66 -28.77
CA GLU A 453 10.22 2.25 -27.84
C GLU A 453 10.37 1.40 -26.56
N TYR A 454 9.28 0.80 -26.04
CA TYR A 454 9.34 -0.10 -24.88
C TYR A 454 9.94 -1.47 -25.22
N TYR A 455 9.64 -2.02 -26.41
CA TYR A 455 10.27 -3.25 -26.90
C TYR A 455 11.78 -3.10 -27.08
N GLU A 456 12.23 -2.03 -27.73
CA GLU A 456 13.66 -1.81 -28.01
C GLU A 456 14.47 -1.68 -26.71
N LEU A 457 13.94 -0.94 -25.72
CA LEU A 457 14.55 -0.82 -24.39
C LEU A 457 14.58 -2.17 -23.65
N ALA A 458 13.44 -2.87 -23.58
CA ALA A 458 13.33 -4.15 -22.90
C ALA A 458 14.28 -5.19 -23.52
N LYS A 459 14.28 -5.32 -24.85
CA LYS A 459 15.12 -6.25 -25.59
C LYS A 459 16.61 -5.95 -25.40
N TYR A 460 17.03 -4.69 -25.52
CA TYR A 460 18.41 -4.30 -25.28
C TYR A 460 18.89 -4.69 -23.88
N LEU A 461 18.07 -4.47 -22.83
CA LEU A 461 18.43 -4.82 -21.46
C LEU A 461 18.47 -6.35 -21.25
N LEU A 462 17.50 -7.10 -21.78
CA LEU A 462 17.47 -8.58 -21.72
C LEU A 462 18.68 -9.23 -22.41
N GLU A 463 19.09 -8.70 -23.56
CA GLU A 463 20.26 -9.20 -24.32
C GLU A 463 21.57 -8.80 -23.64
N THR A 464 21.73 -7.53 -23.26
CA THR A 464 22.97 -6.97 -22.71
C THR A 464 23.31 -7.53 -21.34
N TYR A 465 22.30 -7.71 -20.48
CA TYR A 465 22.47 -8.18 -19.11
C TYR A 465 22.11 -9.66 -18.94
N SER A 466 22.05 -10.42 -20.04
CA SER A 466 21.49 -11.77 -20.11
C SER A 466 22.00 -12.79 -19.08
N THR A 467 23.26 -12.69 -18.63
CA THR A 467 23.82 -13.63 -17.63
C THR A 467 23.80 -13.09 -16.20
N SER A 468 23.26 -11.89 -15.96
CA SER A 468 23.44 -11.16 -14.69
C SER A 468 22.47 -11.52 -13.57
N GLY A 469 21.27 -12.04 -13.91
CA GLY A 469 20.18 -12.20 -12.93
C GLY A 469 19.46 -10.90 -12.56
N LYS A 470 19.77 -9.77 -13.23
CA LYS A 470 19.20 -8.46 -12.90
C LYS A 470 17.73 -8.34 -13.31
N LYS A 471 16.94 -7.73 -12.45
CA LYS A 471 15.57 -7.29 -12.72
C LYS A 471 15.55 -5.80 -13.13
N PHE A 472 14.73 -5.44 -14.11
CA PHE A 472 14.47 -4.04 -14.48
C PHE A 472 12.96 -3.80 -14.56
N LEU A 473 12.45 -2.89 -13.73
CA LEU A 473 11.02 -2.63 -13.57
C LEU A 473 10.69 -1.27 -14.20
N PHE A 474 9.88 -1.24 -15.26
CA PHE A 474 9.52 -0.02 -15.97
C PHE A 474 8.21 0.56 -15.44
N GLN A 475 8.17 1.86 -15.17
CA GLN A 475 6.95 2.58 -14.79
C GLN A 475 6.88 4.00 -15.38
N ASN A 476 5.67 4.55 -15.45
CA ASN A 476 5.45 5.97 -15.71
C ASN A 476 5.73 6.83 -14.47
N TRP A 477 5.62 8.15 -14.65
CA TRP A 477 5.43 9.10 -13.54
C TRP A 477 3.95 9.17 -13.19
N GLU A 478 3.62 9.18 -11.90
CA GLU A 478 2.36 9.68 -11.30
C GLU A 478 1.19 9.83 -12.30
N GLY A 479 0.58 8.70 -12.62
CA GLY A 479 -0.32 8.59 -13.77
C GLY A 479 -1.63 9.33 -13.61
N ASP A 480 -2.12 9.56 -12.39
CA ASP A 480 -3.29 10.42 -12.19
C ASP A 480 -2.97 11.86 -12.60
N TRP A 481 -1.75 12.37 -12.35
CA TRP A 481 -1.32 13.66 -12.89
C TRP A 481 -1.12 13.66 -14.41
N MET A 482 -0.81 12.52 -15.03
CA MET A 482 -0.88 12.39 -16.49
C MET A 482 -2.34 12.56 -16.97
N LEU A 483 -3.30 11.89 -16.32
CA LEU A 483 -4.73 11.97 -16.66
C LEU A 483 -5.35 13.36 -16.39
N ARG A 484 -5.29 13.90 -15.16
CA ARG A 484 -5.93 15.18 -14.83
C ARG A 484 -5.11 16.42 -15.19
N GLY A 485 -3.78 16.28 -15.19
CA GLY A 485 -2.82 17.37 -15.27
C GLY A 485 -2.39 17.84 -13.89
N GLN A 486 -1.14 18.30 -13.79
CA GLN A 486 -0.55 18.80 -12.54
C GLN A 486 -1.41 19.85 -11.83
N SER A 487 -1.50 19.74 -10.51
CA SER A 487 -2.21 20.66 -9.61
C SER A 487 -3.71 20.84 -9.86
N LYS A 488 -4.36 19.95 -10.65
CA LYS A 488 -5.82 19.92 -10.77
C LYS A 488 -6.43 18.94 -9.77
N SER A 489 -7.09 19.46 -8.75
CA SER A 489 -7.88 18.64 -7.81
C SER A 489 -9.31 18.47 -8.30
N TRP A 490 -9.54 17.48 -9.17
CA TRP A 490 -10.89 17.06 -9.57
C TRP A 490 -11.77 16.69 -8.38
N GLU A 491 -11.16 16.15 -7.32
CA GLU A 491 -11.78 15.84 -6.04
C GLU A 491 -12.36 17.05 -5.30
N ASN A 492 -11.85 18.26 -5.57
CA ASN A 492 -12.30 19.51 -4.92
C ASN A 492 -13.12 20.39 -5.87
N ASP A 493 -12.93 20.24 -7.18
CA ASP A 493 -13.67 20.96 -8.22
C ASP A 493 -13.91 20.04 -9.44
N PRO A 494 -15.06 19.35 -9.48
CA PRO A 494 -15.44 18.50 -10.60
C PRO A 494 -15.57 19.26 -11.94
N SER A 495 -15.69 20.59 -11.95
CA SER A 495 -15.71 21.37 -13.21
C SER A 495 -14.36 21.40 -13.94
N LEU A 496 -13.29 20.95 -13.27
CA LEU A 496 -11.97 20.73 -13.87
C LEU A 496 -11.86 19.41 -14.65
N ILE A 497 -12.86 18.51 -14.55
CA ILE A 497 -12.96 17.27 -15.32
C ILE A 497 -13.36 17.64 -16.76
N PRO A 498 -12.56 17.29 -17.79
CA PRO A 498 -12.90 17.58 -19.18
C PRO A 498 -14.16 16.85 -19.64
N GLU A 499 -14.98 17.49 -20.48
CA GLU A 499 -16.16 16.86 -21.11
C GLU A 499 -15.82 15.58 -21.89
N ASN A 500 -14.58 15.47 -22.39
CA ASN A 500 -14.08 14.32 -23.13
C ASN A 500 -13.23 13.34 -22.29
N VAL A 501 -13.39 13.32 -20.95
CA VAL A 501 -12.56 12.49 -20.05
C VAL A 501 -12.57 11.01 -20.44
N ASP A 502 -13.71 10.45 -20.86
CA ASP A 502 -13.84 9.06 -21.33
C ASP A 502 -12.90 8.76 -22.52
N GLU A 503 -12.74 9.70 -23.45
CA GLU A 503 -11.79 9.55 -24.56
C GLU A 503 -10.34 9.57 -24.07
N GLN A 504 -10.03 10.42 -23.07
CA GLN A 504 -8.69 10.46 -22.48
C GLN A 504 -8.37 9.16 -21.74
N ILE A 505 -9.35 8.57 -21.06
CA ILE A 505 -9.26 7.24 -20.43
C ILE A 505 -9.06 6.17 -21.50
N GLU A 506 -9.90 6.10 -22.54
CA GLU A 506 -9.77 5.13 -23.64
C GLU A 506 -8.38 5.18 -24.30
N GLY A 507 -7.87 6.38 -24.57
CA GLY A 507 -6.51 6.57 -25.11
C GLY A 507 -5.42 6.17 -24.12
N MET A 508 -5.59 6.44 -22.82
CA MET A 508 -4.61 6.10 -21.80
C MET A 508 -4.56 4.59 -21.49
N ILE A 509 -5.70 3.90 -21.55
CA ILE A 509 -5.76 2.43 -21.57
C ILE A 509 -4.92 1.89 -22.73
N ARG A 510 -5.16 2.38 -23.96
CA ARG A 510 -4.43 1.92 -25.15
C ARG A 510 -2.92 2.19 -25.06
N LEU A 511 -2.53 3.31 -24.44
CA LEU A 511 -1.13 3.65 -24.15
C LEU A 511 -0.44 2.62 -23.26
N PHE A 512 -1.05 2.24 -22.13
CA PHE A 512 -0.42 1.28 -21.22
C PHE A 512 -0.42 -0.16 -21.75
N GLN A 513 -1.48 -0.57 -22.46
CA GLN A 513 -1.48 -1.85 -23.17
C GLN A 513 -0.35 -1.92 -24.22
N ALA A 514 -0.09 -0.83 -24.96
CA ALA A 514 1.02 -0.77 -25.90
C ALA A 514 2.39 -0.93 -25.23
N ARG A 515 2.61 -0.26 -24.10
CA ARG A 515 3.85 -0.38 -23.30
C ARG A 515 4.06 -1.80 -22.78
N GLN A 516 3.01 -2.42 -22.24
CA GLN A 516 3.04 -3.80 -21.78
C GLN A 516 3.41 -4.76 -22.93
N ARG A 517 2.71 -4.66 -24.07
CA ARG A 517 3.00 -5.51 -25.23
C ARG A 517 4.41 -5.32 -25.78
N GLY A 518 5.01 -4.13 -25.68
CA GLY A 518 6.41 -3.92 -26.02
C GLY A 518 7.35 -4.81 -25.19
N VAL A 519 7.12 -4.82 -23.87
CA VAL A 519 7.85 -5.67 -22.92
C VAL A 519 7.58 -7.17 -23.16
N ASP A 520 6.32 -7.56 -23.37
CA ASP A 520 5.96 -8.97 -23.63
C ASP A 520 6.51 -9.50 -24.95
N ARG A 521 6.53 -8.67 -26.01
CA ARG A 521 7.18 -8.98 -27.28
C ARG A 521 8.69 -9.19 -27.12
N ALA A 522 9.36 -8.37 -26.31
CA ALA A 522 10.79 -8.53 -26.04
C ALA A 522 11.08 -9.84 -25.27
N ARG A 523 10.27 -10.16 -24.25
CA ARG A 523 10.34 -11.42 -23.48
C ARG A 523 10.11 -12.65 -24.36
N ALA A 524 9.15 -12.59 -25.28
CA ALA A 524 8.82 -13.69 -26.18
C ALA A 524 9.92 -13.98 -27.22
N GLU A 525 10.73 -12.99 -27.56
CA GLU A 525 11.87 -13.14 -28.48
C GLU A 525 13.18 -13.54 -27.78
N VAL A 526 13.48 -12.97 -26.60
CA VAL A 526 14.75 -13.18 -25.88
C VAL A 526 14.58 -14.30 -24.84
N LEU A 527 14.64 -15.54 -25.31
CA LEU A 527 14.38 -16.74 -24.48
C LEU A 527 15.58 -17.22 -23.65
N GLU A 528 16.81 -16.93 -24.07
CA GLU A 528 18.04 -17.39 -23.39
C GLU A 528 18.63 -16.27 -22.50
N THR A 529 17.92 -15.93 -21.43
CA THR A 529 18.30 -14.86 -20.50
C THR A 529 17.90 -15.17 -19.06
N ASN A 530 18.77 -14.80 -18.12
CA ASN A 530 18.52 -14.77 -16.68
C ASN A 530 18.09 -13.36 -16.21
N ALA A 531 18.18 -12.34 -17.08
CA ALA A 531 17.67 -11.01 -16.75
C ALA A 531 16.15 -10.98 -16.90
N GLU A 532 15.50 -10.14 -16.10
CA GLU A 532 14.05 -9.93 -16.16
C GLU A 532 13.73 -8.47 -16.45
N ILE A 533 12.78 -8.24 -17.36
CA ILE A 533 12.10 -6.95 -17.51
C ILE A 533 10.69 -7.12 -16.98
N MET A 534 10.15 -6.11 -16.30
CA MET A 534 8.78 -6.01 -15.82
C MET A 534 8.21 -4.63 -16.14
N HIS A 535 6.89 -4.52 -16.26
CA HIS A 535 6.20 -3.24 -16.49
C HIS A 535 5.01 -3.09 -15.54
N GLY A 536 4.86 -1.88 -15.01
CA GLY A 536 3.77 -1.49 -14.13
C GLY A 536 3.36 -0.04 -14.31
N ILE A 537 2.18 0.28 -13.80
CA ILE A 537 1.60 1.63 -13.87
C ILE A 537 1.80 2.30 -12.51
N GLU A 538 2.39 3.50 -12.51
CA GLU A 538 2.47 4.34 -11.31
C GLU A 538 1.21 5.21 -11.16
N ILE A 539 0.52 5.06 -10.03
CA ILE A 539 -0.69 5.83 -9.64
C ILE A 539 -0.36 6.73 -8.45
N ASN A 540 -1.14 7.79 -8.25
CA ASN A 540 -0.88 8.81 -7.23
C ASN A 540 -2.13 9.54 -6.68
N LYS A 541 -3.33 9.12 -7.10
CA LYS A 541 -4.62 9.57 -6.53
C LYS A 541 -5.51 8.37 -6.26
N LEU A 542 -5.31 7.77 -5.09
CA LEU A 542 -6.18 6.75 -4.52
C LEU A 542 -7.14 7.37 -3.49
N TRP A 543 -6.60 8.19 -2.58
CA TRP A 543 -7.30 8.74 -1.43
C TRP A 543 -7.48 10.26 -1.51
N THR A 544 -8.55 10.75 -0.91
CA THR A 544 -8.71 12.15 -0.50
C THR A 544 -9.38 12.25 0.86
N LYS A 545 -9.30 13.43 1.47
CA LYS A 545 -9.84 13.72 2.81
C LYS A 545 -11.16 14.46 2.68
N VAL A 546 -12.22 13.93 3.29
CA VAL A 546 -13.55 14.56 3.36
C VAL A 546 -14.01 14.52 4.82
N ASP A 547 -14.32 15.67 5.41
CA ASP A 547 -14.77 15.81 6.81
C ASP A 547 -13.90 15.02 7.82
N GLU A 548 -12.58 15.10 7.64
CA GLU A 548 -11.53 14.38 8.40
C GLU A 548 -11.41 12.87 8.16
N GLU A 549 -12.34 12.26 7.42
CA GLU A 549 -12.27 10.86 7.01
C GLU A 549 -11.53 10.66 5.67
N ARG A 550 -11.04 9.42 5.47
CA ARG A 550 -10.33 8.95 4.29
C ARG A 550 -11.31 8.31 3.31
N VAL A 551 -11.44 8.88 2.13
CA VAL A 551 -12.40 8.48 1.09
C VAL A 551 -11.65 8.17 -0.21
N THR A 552 -12.01 7.14 -0.96
CA THR A 552 -11.35 6.87 -2.26
C THR A 552 -11.83 7.84 -3.34
N MET A 553 -11.06 7.99 -4.43
CA MET A 553 -11.55 8.69 -5.63
C MET A 553 -12.84 8.05 -6.18
N MET A 554 -12.95 6.72 -6.10
CA MET A 554 -14.12 5.94 -6.56
C MET A 554 -15.38 6.23 -5.74
N ASP A 555 -15.24 6.39 -4.41
CA ASP A 555 -16.36 6.75 -3.52
C ASP A 555 -16.93 8.16 -3.82
N LEU A 556 -16.15 9.01 -4.50
CA LEU A 556 -16.55 10.35 -4.92
C LEU A 556 -16.97 10.45 -6.39
N ASP A 557 -17.01 9.34 -7.14
CA ASP A 557 -17.26 9.33 -8.59
C ASP A 557 -16.25 10.21 -9.38
N VAL A 558 -14.99 10.24 -8.91
CA VAL A 558 -13.90 11.02 -9.51
C VAL A 558 -13.00 10.11 -10.34
N PRO A 559 -12.83 10.36 -11.66
CA PRO A 559 -12.03 9.47 -12.50
C PRO A 559 -10.55 9.39 -12.10
N CYS A 560 -10.03 8.17 -12.02
CA CYS A 560 -8.72 7.83 -11.48
C CYS A 560 -8.15 6.57 -12.14
N LEU A 561 -6.82 6.40 -12.13
CA LEU A 561 -6.20 5.24 -12.77
C LEU A 561 -6.64 3.92 -12.14
N THR A 562 -6.81 3.90 -10.81
CA THR A 562 -7.16 2.71 -10.01
C THR A 562 -8.40 2.00 -10.54
N HIS A 563 -9.46 2.74 -10.84
CA HIS A 563 -10.72 2.16 -11.34
C HIS A 563 -10.80 2.15 -12.87
N ASP A 564 -10.45 3.27 -13.51
CA ASP A 564 -10.77 3.48 -14.93
C ASP A 564 -9.71 2.93 -15.89
N ILE A 565 -8.51 2.59 -15.40
CA ILE A 565 -7.38 2.19 -16.25
C ILE A 565 -6.78 0.84 -15.84
N LEU A 566 -6.41 0.62 -14.57
CA LEU A 566 -5.76 -0.62 -14.13
C LEU A 566 -6.55 -1.89 -14.54
N PRO A 567 -7.90 -1.94 -14.42
CA PRO A 567 -8.67 -3.15 -14.79
C PRO A 567 -8.70 -3.44 -16.29
N HIS A 568 -8.32 -2.49 -17.14
CA HIS A 568 -8.31 -2.62 -18.60
C HIS A 568 -6.95 -3.04 -19.16
N VAL A 569 -5.92 -3.17 -18.32
CA VAL A 569 -4.54 -3.46 -18.71
C VAL A 569 -4.05 -4.65 -17.89
N ARG A 570 -3.25 -5.56 -18.47
CA ARG A 570 -2.49 -6.53 -17.69
C ARG A 570 -1.14 -5.90 -17.36
N THR A 571 -0.67 -5.99 -16.13
CA THR A 571 0.65 -5.49 -15.73
C THR A 571 1.38 -6.55 -14.93
N ASP A 572 2.69 -6.42 -14.78
CA ASP A 572 3.45 -7.34 -13.92
C ASP A 572 3.35 -6.93 -12.45
N PHE A 573 3.46 -5.62 -12.20
CA PHE A 573 3.26 -4.96 -10.91
C PHE A 573 2.51 -3.63 -11.14
N ASN A 574 2.19 -2.89 -10.09
CA ASN A 574 1.80 -1.48 -10.15
C ASN A 574 2.48 -0.71 -9.00
N SER A 575 2.72 0.58 -9.22
CA SER A 575 3.45 1.45 -8.29
C SER A 575 2.52 2.52 -7.72
N TRP A 576 2.68 2.87 -6.45
CA TRP A 576 1.89 3.91 -5.80
C TRP A 576 2.80 5.00 -5.23
N SER A 577 2.67 6.22 -5.75
CA SER A 577 3.15 7.44 -5.10
C SER A 577 2.20 7.74 -3.93
N SER A 578 2.56 7.26 -2.75
CA SER A 578 1.66 7.02 -1.62
C SER A 578 1.59 8.15 -0.59
N TYR A 579 1.88 9.38 -1.03
CA TYR A 579 1.70 10.60 -0.22
C TYR A 579 0.26 10.79 0.24
N ASP A 580 -0.73 10.35 -0.55
CA ASP A 580 -2.13 10.35 -0.13
C ASP A 580 -2.46 9.25 0.89
N GLY A 581 -1.62 8.22 1.01
CA GLY A 581 -1.69 7.19 2.05
C GLY A 581 -1.32 7.69 3.46
N VAL A 582 -0.57 8.79 3.57
CA VAL A 582 -0.05 9.32 4.85
C VAL A 582 -0.19 10.83 4.92
N TRP A 583 -1.16 11.32 5.70
CA TRP A 583 -1.37 12.76 5.92
C TRP A 583 -0.87 13.16 7.33
N PRO A 584 -0.12 14.27 7.48
CA PRO A 584 0.40 14.71 8.78
C PRO A 584 -0.68 14.93 9.84
N GLU A 585 -1.87 15.40 9.46
CA GLU A 585 -2.96 15.72 10.39
C GLU A 585 -3.70 14.48 10.92
N VAL A 586 -3.46 13.30 10.33
CA VAL A 586 -3.98 12.01 10.81
C VAL A 586 -2.86 10.97 10.94
N ILE A 587 -1.66 11.42 11.30
CA ILE A 587 -0.48 10.57 11.58
C ILE A 587 -0.77 9.47 12.61
N ASP A 588 -1.70 9.70 13.54
CA ASP A 588 -2.12 8.69 14.52
C ASP A 588 -2.93 7.53 13.91
N GLN A 589 -3.45 7.69 12.68
CA GLN A 589 -4.08 6.62 11.89
C GLN A 589 -3.06 5.81 11.07
N PHE A 590 -1.76 6.16 11.11
CA PHE A 590 -0.72 5.40 10.42
C PHE A 590 -0.44 4.07 11.14
N PRO A 591 -0.47 2.92 10.45
CA PRO A 591 -0.35 2.75 8.99
C PRO A 591 -1.64 2.30 8.26
N VAL A 592 -2.83 2.40 8.87
CA VAL A 592 -4.08 1.81 8.35
C VAL A 592 -4.41 2.28 6.93
N GLY A 593 -4.22 3.57 6.63
CA GLY A 593 -4.46 4.14 5.30
C GLY A 593 -3.50 3.61 4.21
N MET A 594 -2.28 3.23 4.58
CA MET A 594 -1.30 2.61 3.68
C MET A 594 -1.68 1.15 3.40
N TRP A 595 -1.94 0.38 4.46
CA TRP A 595 -2.33 -1.03 4.36
C TRP A 595 -3.55 -1.23 3.45
N LYS A 596 -4.64 -0.51 3.75
CA LYS A 596 -5.88 -0.55 2.94
C LYS A 596 -5.65 -0.03 1.53
N GLY A 597 -4.73 0.91 1.34
CA GLY A 597 -4.39 1.42 0.02
C GLY A 597 -3.85 0.32 -0.90
N VAL A 598 -2.96 -0.52 -0.36
CA VAL A 598 -2.46 -1.70 -1.08
C VAL A 598 -3.56 -2.72 -1.35
N GLU A 599 -4.41 -3.06 -0.37
CA GLU A 599 -5.55 -3.99 -0.58
C GLU A 599 -6.49 -3.53 -1.72
N VAL A 600 -6.74 -2.22 -1.85
CA VAL A 600 -7.55 -1.65 -2.94
C VAL A 600 -6.84 -1.81 -4.30
N LEU A 601 -5.53 -1.54 -4.35
CA LEU A 601 -4.76 -1.60 -5.59
C LEU A 601 -4.53 -3.05 -6.08
N GLU A 602 -4.29 -3.99 -5.17
CA GLU A 602 -4.26 -5.44 -5.47
C GLU A 602 -5.60 -5.92 -6.04
N TYR A 603 -6.71 -5.44 -5.46
CA TYR A 603 -8.03 -5.80 -5.97
C TYR A 603 -8.21 -5.38 -7.44
N TYR A 604 -7.81 -4.16 -7.83
CA TYR A 604 -7.97 -3.64 -9.20
C TYR A 604 -6.87 -4.07 -10.19
N THR A 605 -5.72 -4.52 -9.73
CA THR A 605 -4.59 -4.95 -10.58
C THR A 605 -4.91 -6.25 -11.31
N ASN A 606 -4.64 -6.31 -12.63
CA ASN A 606 -4.64 -7.58 -13.38
C ASN A 606 -3.20 -8.09 -13.48
N GLU A 607 -2.70 -8.71 -12.42
CA GLU A 607 -1.31 -9.17 -12.38
C GLU A 607 -1.00 -10.27 -13.43
N SER A 608 0.19 -10.20 -14.02
CA SER A 608 0.70 -11.23 -14.94
C SER A 608 1.19 -12.50 -14.23
N GLY A 609 1.22 -12.48 -12.89
CA GLY A 609 1.76 -13.52 -12.01
C GLY A 609 3.29 -13.50 -11.85
N ARG A 610 4.02 -12.55 -12.47
CA ARG A 610 5.49 -12.52 -12.41
C ARG A 610 6.08 -12.17 -11.03
N MET A 611 5.32 -11.53 -10.16
CA MET A 611 5.74 -11.24 -8.78
C MET A 611 5.68 -12.49 -7.86
N GLY A 612 5.11 -13.60 -8.35
CA GLY A 612 4.97 -14.83 -7.58
C GLY A 612 4.11 -14.61 -6.34
N ASP A 613 4.71 -14.87 -5.17
CA ASP A 613 4.08 -14.73 -3.85
C ASP A 613 4.22 -13.33 -3.23
N GLN A 614 4.89 -12.39 -3.91
CA GLN A 614 4.95 -10.98 -3.49
C GLN A 614 3.68 -10.25 -3.93
N SER A 615 3.31 -9.20 -3.19
CA SER A 615 2.27 -8.27 -3.63
C SER A 615 2.61 -7.72 -5.02
N PRO A 616 1.64 -7.62 -5.94
CA PRO A 616 1.84 -6.92 -7.20
C PRO A 616 1.97 -5.40 -7.00
N ILE A 617 1.88 -4.88 -5.76
CA ILE A 617 1.98 -3.46 -5.46
C ILE A 617 3.35 -3.09 -4.87
N GLN A 618 3.88 -2.01 -5.40
CA GLN A 618 5.09 -1.32 -4.95
C GLN A 618 4.70 0.04 -4.37
N LEU A 619 5.31 0.45 -3.26
CA LEU A 619 5.29 1.86 -2.85
C LEU A 619 6.38 2.61 -3.63
N GLY A 620 5.96 3.30 -4.68
CA GLY A 620 6.83 3.93 -5.66
C GLY A 620 7.46 5.24 -5.21
N GLU A 621 6.75 6.00 -4.40
CA GLU A 621 7.25 7.21 -3.73
C GLU A 621 6.57 7.35 -2.38
N PHE A 622 7.36 7.42 -1.32
CA PHE A 622 6.91 7.68 0.04
C PHE A 622 7.92 8.60 0.73
N GLY A 623 7.48 9.68 1.37
CA GLY A 623 8.41 10.61 2.02
C GLY A 623 7.90 11.09 3.35
N ILE A 624 8.77 11.03 4.37
CA ILE A 624 8.58 11.69 5.66
C ILE A 624 9.44 12.95 5.67
N ASN A 625 8.90 14.06 6.16
CA ASN A 625 9.68 15.27 6.38
C ASN A 625 10.57 15.02 7.61
N GLU A 626 11.90 15.04 7.46
CA GLU A 626 12.82 14.87 8.60
C GLU A 626 13.39 16.18 9.15
N ASN A 627 13.24 17.30 8.43
CA ASN A 627 13.83 18.57 8.82
C ASN A 627 12.99 19.22 9.92
N MET A 628 13.45 19.14 11.17
CA MET A 628 12.76 19.63 12.36
C MET A 628 12.35 21.13 12.31
N ILE A 629 12.96 21.95 11.44
CA ILE A 629 12.54 23.35 11.20
C ILE A 629 11.17 23.42 10.51
N HIS A 630 10.86 22.43 9.68
CA HIS A 630 9.74 22.39 8.73
C HIS A 630 8.78 21.23 8.97
N ASN A 631 8.98 20.48 10.06
CA ASN A 631 8.27 19.24 10.35
C ASN A 631 7.09 19.45 11.28
N ASP A 632 5.91 18.98 10.86
CA ASP A 632 4.72 18.92 11.70
C ASP A 632 4.75 17.71 12.66
N ILE A 633 5.60 16.72 12.37
CA ILE A 633 5.92 15.56 13.20
C ILE A 633 6.98 15.99 14.23
N LYS A 634 6.61 15.98 15.52
CA LYS A 634 7.32 16.79 16.54
C LYS A 634 8.55 16.14 17.16
N THR A 635 8.83 14.86 16.89
CA THR A 635 9.94 14.11 17.53
C THR A 635 10.60 13.11 16.57
N ILE A 636 11.89 12.85 16.79
CA ILE A 636 12.67 11.81 16.08
C ILE A 636 12.02 10.44 16.29
N ASP A 637 11.68 10.10 17.55
CA ASP A 637 10.99 8.85 17.91
C ASP A 637 9.75 8.57 17.07
N LYS A 638 8.98 9.60 16.67
CA LYS A 638 7.76 9.41 15.86
C LYS A 638 8.08 9.14 14.39
N ILE A 639 9.17 9.70 13.87
CA ILE A 639 9.68 9.42 12.52
C ILE A 639 10.21 7.99 12.46
N GLU A 640 10.98 7.57 13.48
CA GLU A 640 11.43 6.18 13.64
C GLU A 640 10.24 5.21 13.73
N GLU A 641 9.23 5.50 14.57
CA GLU A 641 8.00 4.69 14.70
C GLU A 641 7.27 4.53 13.36
N MET A 642 7.28 5.56 12.51
CA MET A 642 6.67 5.47 11.17
C MET A 642 7.47 4.60 10.22
N TYR A 643 8.80 4.73 10.16
CA TYR A 643 9.61 3.81 9.34
C TYR A 643 9.51 2.36 9.84
N ASP A 644 9.41 2.16 11.15
CA ASP A 644 9.26 0.85 11.79
C ASP A 644 7.92 0.18 11.47
N LYS A 645 6.82 0.94 11.53
CA LYS A 645 5.51 0.49 11.07
C LYS A 645 5.44 0.29 9.55
N LEU A 646 6.18 1.08 8.75
CA LEU A 646 6.26 0.91 7.30
C LEU A 646 6.93 -0.42 6.91
N VAL A 647 8.06 -0.76 7.57
CA VAL A 647 8.74 -2.05 7.40
C VAL A 647 7.83 -3.20 7.84
N ALA A 648 7.12 -3.05 8.96
CA ALA A 648 6.16 -4.04 9.42
C ALA A 648 5.05 -4.33 8.39
N CYS A 649 4.44 -3.30 7.80
CA CYS A 649 3.46 -3.46 6.72
C CYS A 649 4.07 -4.17 5.50
N ALA A 650 5.26 -3.74 5.08
CA ALA A 650 5.92 -4.29 3.90
C ALA A 650 6.23 -5.79 4.02
N VAL A 651 6.68 -6.24 5.18
CA VAL A 651 6.94 -7.66 5.41
C VAL A 651 5.62 -8.43 5.57
N ALA A 652 4.65 -7.90 6.32
CA ALA A 652 3.37 -8.58 6.57
C ALA A 652 2.52 -8.75 5.29
N GLN A 653 2.46 -7.73 4.43
CA GLN A 653 1.77 -7.77 3.13
C GLN A 653 2.68 -8.20 1.97
N LYS A 654 3.95 -8.54 2.22
CA LYS A 654 4.96 -8.92 1.22
C LYS A 654 5.06 -7.93 0.04
N TRP A 655 5.09 -6.64 0.32
CA TRP A 655 5.22 -5.60 -0.72
C TRP A 655 6.45 -5.84 -1.60
N ASN A 656 6.34 -5.53 -2.90
CA ASN A 656 7.44 -5.75 -3.83
C ASN A 656 8.65 -4.86 -3.49
N ASN A 657 8.45 -3.53 -3.51
CA ASN A 657 9.45 -2.58 -3.06
C ASN A 657 8.83 -1.38 -2.31
N ILE A 658 9.68 -0.66 -1.59
CA ILE A 658 9.39 0.65 -0.98
C ILE A 658 10.49 1.63 -1.40
N PHE A 659 10.12 2.72 -2.07
CA PHE A 659 11.05 3.79 -2.42
C PHE A 659 10.81 5.05 -1.61
N VAL A 660 11.76 5.38 -0.74
CA VAL A 660 11.76 6.66 -0.04
C VAL A 660 12.08 7.78 -1.02
N TRP A 661 11.17 8.74 -1.14
CA TRP A 661 11.42 10.00 -1.80
C TRP A 661 12.06 10.97 -0.79
N SER A 662 13.28 11.46 -0.98
CA SER A 662 14.21 11.25 -2.11
C SER A 662 15.62 10.94 -1.61
N PHE A 663 16.47 10.35 -2.44
CA PHE A 663 17.83 9.99 -2.01
C PHE A 663 18.64 11.23 -1.58
N TYR A 664 18.61 12.26 -2.44
CA TYR A 664 19.05 13.63 -2.15
C TYR A 664 17.86 14.57 -2.40
N SER A 665 17.61 15.52 -1.48
CA SER A 665 16.37 16.29 -1.47
C SER A 665 16.09 17.05 -2.77
N THR A 666 14.85 16.94 -3.23
CA THR A 666 14.28 17.68 -4.38
C THR A 666 13.36 18.82 -3.98
N ASP A 667 12.87 18.81 -2.74
CA ASP A 667 11.66 19.53 -2.32
C ASP A 667 12.00 20.75 -1.44
N VAL A 668 11.42 21.90 -1.81
CA VAL A 668 11.79 23.21 -1.25
C VAL A 668 10.54 24.07 -1.04
N LYS A 669 10.38 24.62 0.18
CA LYS A 669 9.15 25.32 0.58
C LYS A 669 9.08 26.77 0.10
N SER A 670 10.21 27.49 0.07
CA SER A 670 10.19 28.96 -0.11
C SER A 670 11.41 29.58 -0.80
N TYR A 671 12.31 28.78 -1.35
CA TYR A 671 13.45 29.25 -2.16
C TYR A 671 13.53 28.49 -3.49
N ASN A 672 13.83 29.19 -4.58
CA ASN A 672 13.92 28.61 -5.91
C ASN A 672 15.38 28.24 -6.23
N PHE A 673 15.81 27.06 -5.77
CA PHE A 673 17.13 26.51 -6.08
C PHE A 673 17.28 26.23 -7.57
N VAL A 674 18.46 26.53 -8.12
CA VAL A 674 18.81 26.24 -9.52
C VAL A 674 19.51 24.89 -9.57
N LYS A 675 18.99 23.94 -10.35
CA LYS A 675 19.62 22.64 -10.55
C LYS A 675 21.00 22.79 -11.17
N GLY A 676 21.98 22.06 -10.63
CA GLY A 676 23.38 22.15 -11.08
C GLY A 676 24.15 23.35 -10.50
N GLN A 677 23.57 24.09 -9.55
CA GLN A 677 24.27 25.13 -8.78
C GLN A 677 24.53 24.65 -7.34
N GLU A 678 25.71 24.96 -6.81
CA GLU A 678 26.09 24.71 -5.42
C GLU A 678 25.46 25.73 -4.44
N TYR A 679 25.10 25.24 -3.25
CA TYR A 679 24.58 26.01 -2.12
C TYR A 679 25.09 25.38 -0.81
N SER A 680 25.09 26.14 0.30
CA SER A 680 25.55 25.60 1.59
C SER A 680 24.48 24.75 2.28
N ALA A 681 24.88 23.84 3.17
CA ALA A 681 23.98 22.97 3.91
C ALA A 681 22.93 23.76 4.71
N GLU A 682 23.31 24.90 5.31
CA GLU A 682 22.40 25.75 6.09
C GLU A 682 21.27 26.33 5.23
N MET A 683 21.52 26.62 3.94
CA MET A 683 20.47 27.05 3.01
C MET A 683 19.46 25.91 2.78
N PHE A 684 19.92 24.66 2.63
CA PHE A 684 19.00 23.53 2.49
C PHE A 684 18.20 23.28 3.76
N TYR A 685 18.82 23.30 4.95
CA TYR A 685 18.06 23.21 6.21
C TYR A 685 17.06 24.38 6.39
N GLN A 686 17.40 25.59 5.93
CA GLN A 686 16.48 26.73 6.01
C GLN A 686 15.27 26.60 5.08
N TYR A 687 15.39 25.93 3.92
CA TYR A 687 14.40 26.02 2.84
C TYR A 687 13.81 24.69 2.33
N SER A 688 14.41 23.54 2.64
CA SER A 688 13.93 22.20 2.26
C SER A 688 13.08 21.57 3.38
N ASP A 689 12.05 20.80 3.02
CA ASP A 689 11.15 20.18 4.00
C ASP A 689 11.72 18.93 4.71
N GLY A 690 12.83 18.39 4.19
CA GLY A 690 13.54 17.28 4.80
C GLY A 690 13.19 15.90 4.26
N LYS A 691 12.54 15.80 3.09
CA LYS A 691 12.39 14.53 2.36
C LYS A 691 13.72 14.10 1.72
N TRP A 692 14.63 13.56 2.54
CA TRP A 692 15.95 13.09 2.13
C TRP A 692 16.28 11.72 2.74
N VAL A 693 17.22 11.00 2.14
CA VAL A 693 17.88 9.83 2.77
C VAL A 693 19.29 10.20 3.20
N ILE A 694 20.00 10.98 2.39
CA ILE A 694 21.25 11.66 2.75
C ILE A 694 20.94 13.14 2.92
N ASN A 695 21.18 13.68 4.11
CA ASN A 695 20.93 15.07 4.45
C ASN A 695 21.95 16.02 3.74
N PRO A 696 21.76 17.35 3.82
CA PRO A 696 22.67 18.32 3.18
C PRO A 696 24.11 18.34 3.72
N ASP A 697 24.41 17.67 4.83
CA ASP A 697 25.76 17.54 5.39
C ASP A 697 26.51 16.29 4.86
N GLY A 698 25.83 15.40 4.12
CA GLY A 698 26.39 14.14 3.60
C GLY A 698 26.21 12.93 4.51
N ASP A 699 25.57 13.14 5.67
CA ASP A 699 25.19 12.10 6.62
C ASP A 699 23.84 11.48 6.27
N PHE A 700 23.61 10.26 6.73
CA PHE A 700 22.29 9.64 6.65
C PHE A 700 21.28 10.40 7.53
N GLY A 701 20.10 10.65 6.96
CA GLY A 701 18.90 11.11 7.67
C GLY A 701 18.38 10.05 8.65
N ILE A 702 17.26 10.34 9.29
CA ILE A 702 16.63 9.48 10.31
C ILE A 702 16.22 8.14 9.69
N GLY A 703 15.49 8.17 8.57
CA GLY A 703 15.12 6.99 7.81
C GLY A 703 16.34 6.25 7.29
N GLY A 704 17.31 6.96 6.71
CA GLY A 704 18.56 6.36 6.22
C GLY A 704 19.33 5.60 7.30
N LYS A 705 19.40 6.15 8.52
CA LYS A 705 19.98 5.48 9.70
C LYS A 705 19.11 4.29 10.15
N TYR A 706 17.80 4.46 10.24
CA TYR A 706 16.87 3.40 10.61
C TYR A 706 16.99 2.18 9.67
N PHE A 707 16.97 2.38 8.35
CA PHE A 707 17.15 1.29 7.39
C PHE A 707 18.53 0.64 7.50
N GLN A 708 19.59 1.43 7.72
CA GLN A 708 20.90 0.88 8.04
C GLN A 708 20.89 0.01 9.32
N GLU A 709 20.18 0.39 10.37
CA GLU A 709 20.09 -0.42 11.61
C GLU A 709 19.25 -1.69 11.45
N VAL A 710 18.22 -1.66 10.60
CA VAL A 710 17.42 -2.85 10.27
C VAL A 710 18.18 -3.80 9.34
N LEU A 711 19.02 -3.29 8.43
CA LEU A 711 19.70 -4.07 7.38
C LEU A 711 21.17 -4.47 7.67
N LYS A 712 21.89 -3.76 8.54
CA LYS A 712 23.32 -4.06 8.82
C LYS A 712 23.55 -5.37 9.58
N PRO A 713 22.78 -5.71 10.63
CA PRO A 713 23.10 -6.86 11.46
C PRO A 713 22.67 -8.18 10.82
N GLU A 714 23.63 -9.06 10.56
CA GLU A 714 23.33 -10.42 10.09
C GLU A 714 22.49 -11.13 11.16
N VAL A 715 21.35 -11.70 10.76
CA VAL A 715 20.53 -12.51 11.67
C VAL A 715 21.24 -13.84 11.91
N ILE A 716 21.50 -14.15 13.18
CA ILE A 716 22.12 -15.40 13.66
C ILE A 716 21.14 -16.08 14.62
N THR A 717 20.61 -17.24 14.24
CA THR A 717 19.59 -17.97 15.01
C THR A 717 20.17 -19.21 15.67
N ALA A 718 19.90 -19.39 16.96
CA ALA A 718 20.25 -20.64 17.66
C ALA A 718 19.36 -21.78 17.17
N THR A 719 19.96 -22.80 16.54
CA THR A 719 19.25 -23.96 15.97
C THR A 719 19.23 -25.16 16.91
N THR A 720 20.19 -25.25 17.84
CA THR A 720 20.24 -26.31 18.86
C THR A 720 20.73 -25.76 20.19
N SER A 721 20.29 -26.37 21.30
CA SER A 721 20.79 -26.02 22.62
C SER A 721 22.27 -26.39 22.77
N GLY A 722 23.06 -25.48 23.32
CA GLY A 722 24.51 -25.61 23.37
C GLY A 722 25.18 -24.33 23.85
N ASN A 723 26.48 -24.22 23.60
CA ASN A 723 27.22 -23.06 24.06
C ASN A 723 27.32 -21.96 23.00
N TRP A 724 27.40 -20.71 23.42
CA TRP A 724 27.50 -19.54 22.54
C TRP A 724 28.74 -19.60 21.64
N SER A 725 29.91 -20.02 22.14
CA SER A 725 31.13 -20.11 21.33
C SER A 725 31.14 -21.29 20.34
N ALA A 726 30.17 -22.20 20.43
CA ALA A 726 30.08 -23.36 19.54
C ALA A 726 29.36 -23.00 18.23
N THR A 727 30.04 -23.12 17.09
CA THR A 727 29.43 -22.93 15.77
C THR A 727 28.23 -23.85 15.50
N SER A 728 28.14 -25.00 16.17
CA SER A 728 27.00 -25.93 16.06
C SER A 728 25.70 -25.45 16.72
N THR A 729 25.78 -24.45 17.61
CA THR A 729 24.61 -23.86 18.26
C THR A 729 23.81 -23.00 17.27
N TRP A 730 24.46 -22.44 16.25
CA TRP A 730 23.93 -21.39 15.38
C TRP A 730 23.68 -21.90 13.95
N ASP A 731 22.75 -21.27 13.25
CA ASP A 731 22.43 -21.53 11.84
C ASP A 731 23.58 -21.20 10.87
N LYS A 732 24.27 -20.08 11.11
CA LYS A 732 25.32 -19.53 10.23
C LYS A 732 26.71 -19.63 10.87
N ARG A 733 26.95 -18.86 11.93
CA ARG A 733 28.26 -18.71 12.61
C ARG A 733 28.05 -18.29 14.07
N VAL A 734 29.13 -18.27 14.86
CA VAL A 734 29.10 -17.66 16.20
C VAL A 734 28.78 -16.15 16.07
N PRO A 735 27.82 -15.61 16.84
CA PRO A 735 27.49 -14.19 16.79
C PRO A 735 28.55 -13.28 17.43
N THR A 736 28.52 -12.03 16.99
CA THR A 736 29.43 -10.92 17.27
C THR A 736 28.65 -9.67 17.67
N SER A 737 29.34 -8.61 18.10
CA SER A 737 28.74 -7.33 18.52
C SER A 737 27.87 -6.64 17.47
N GLU A 738 27.98 -7.02 16.19
CA GLU A 738 27.27 -6.40 15.08
C GLU A 738 26.01 -7.18 14.66
N ASP A 739 25.68 -8.31 15.31
CA ASP A 739 24.66 -9.25 14.82
C ASP A 739 23.28 -9.14 15.50
N HIS A 740 22.23 -9.57 14.80
CA HIS A 740 20.90 -9.80 15.37
C HIS A 740 20.79 -11.25 15.85
N VAL A 741 20.90 -11.47 17.16
CA VAL A 741 20.92 -12.83 17.73
C VAL A 741 19.53 -13.26 18.19
N VAL A 742 19.08 -14.41 17.69
CA VAL A 742 17.79 -15.01 18.05
C VAL A 742 17.99 -16.33 18.78
N ILE A 743 17.38 -16.48 19.95
CA ILE A 743 17.33 -17.74 20.71
C ILE A 743 15.86 -18.20 20.73
N PRO A 744 15.45 -19.14 19.86
CA PRO A 744 14.07 -19.60 19.74
C PRO A 744 13.54 -20.31 20.99
N GLN A 745 12.22 -20.41 21.11
CA GLN A 745 11.56 -21.11 22.20
C GLN A 745 12.04 -22.57 22.29
N ASN A 746 12.30 -23.04 23.52
CA ASN A 746 12.87 -24.35 23.85
C ASN A 746 14.36 -24.57 23.49
N ILE A 747 15.05 -23.55 22.97
CA ILE A 747 16.52 -23.58 22.78
C ILE A 747 17.20 -22.97 24.00
N GLU A 748 18.24 -23.63 24.51
CA GLU A 748 19.05 -23.18 25.65
C GLU A 748 20.47 -22.86 25.19
N VAL A 749 20.87 -21.59 25.28
CA VAL A 749 22.23 -21.13 24.94
C VAL A 749 22.99 -20.75 26.21
N VAL A 750 24.17 -21.33 26.40
CA VAL A 750 25.07 -21.04 27.52
C VAL A 750 26.22 -20.15 27.05
N LEU A 751 26.41 -18.96 27.63
CA LEU A 751 27.48 -18.02 27.29
C LEU A 751 28.84 -18.46 27.86
N ASP A 752 29.41 -19.49 27.23
CA ASP A 752 30.69 -20.07 27.62
C ASP A 752 31.91 -19.19 27.27
N GLU A 753 33.00 -19.49 27.97
CA GLU A 753 34.37 -18.97 27.90
C GLU A 753 34.81 -18.02 26.74
N ILE A 754 34.24 -16.81 26.65
CA ILE A 754 35.04 -15.66 26.17
C ILE A 754 35.97 -15.23 27.30
N ASN A 755 37.27 -15.46 27.08
CA ASN A 755 38.24 -15.74 28.14
C ASN A 755 39.11 -14.51 28.48
N THR A 756 38.58 -13.60 29.31
CA THR A 756 39.37 -12.49 29.88
C THR A 756 39.09 -12.30 31.38
N ASN A 757 40.14 -12.37 32.21
CA ASN A 757 40.08 -12.14 33.66
C ASN A 757 40.02 -10.65 34.03
N SER A 758 39.19 -9.87 33.32
CA SER A 758 39.05 -8.42 33.50
C SER A 758 37.60 -8.04 33.72
N ASN A 759 37.39 -6.97 34.50
CA ASN A 759 36.07 -6.33 34.70
C ASN A 759 35.58 -5.59 33.44
N THR A 760 35.86 -6.13 32.26
CA THR A 760 35.53 -5.59 30.94
C THR A 760 34.18 -6.13 30.49
N GLU A 761 33.26 -5.24 30.19
CA GLU A 761 32.02 -5.55 29.48
C GLU A 761 32.29 -6.35 28.20
N LEU A 762 31.45 -7.34 27.95
CA LEU A 762 31.48 -8.15 26.74
C LEU A 762 30.27 -7.83 25.86
N THR A 763 30.48 -7.14 24.74
CA THR A 763 29.43 -6.96 23.73
C THR A 763 29.23 -8.23 22.93
N ILE A 764 28.01 -8.78 22.95
CA ILE A 764 27.68 -10.07 22.30
C ILE A 764 26.79 -9.94 21.05
N ALA A 765 26.09 -8.82 20.87
CA ALA A 765 25.11 -8.63 19.81
C ALA A 765 24.82 -7.14 19.55
N GLN A 766 24.29 -6.83 18.36
CA GLN A 766 23.65 -5.56 18.04
C GLN A 766 22.19 -5.55 18.50
N ARG A 767 21.44 -6.65 18.30
CA ARG A 767 20.17 -6.89 19.01
C ARG A 767 20.10 -8.34 19.50
N LEU A 768 19.38 -8.57 20.59
CA LEU A 768 19.27 -9.90 21.21
C LEU A 768 17.80 -10.24 21.49
N ASN A 769 17.26 -11.25 20.83
CA ASN A 769 15.89 -11.74 21.01
C ASN A 769 15.90 -13.14 21.65
N VAL A 770 15.44 -13.24 22.91
CA VAL A 770 15.43 -14.47 23.70
C VAL A 770 14.00 -14.94 23.93
N LYS A 771 13.58 -15.98 23.19
CA LYS A 771 12.33 -16.74 23.40
C LYS A 771 12.56 -18.08 24.10
N GLY A 772 13.79 -18.59 24.06
CA GLY A 772 14.25 -19.79 24.77
C GLY A 772 14.88 -19.45 26.13
N THR A 773 16.00 -20.09 26.44
CA THR A 773 16.79 -19.83 27.65
C THR A 773 18.18 -19.31 27.27
N LEU A 774 18.62 -18.21 27.89
CA LEU A 774 20.01 -17.74 27.81
C LEU A 774 20.66 -17.79 29.20
N GLN A 775 21.68 -18.63 29.39
CA GLN A 775 22.47 -18.67 30.62
C GLN A 775 23.73 -17.80 30.46
N LEU A 776 23.91 -16.82 31.34
CA LEU A 776 25.02 -15.84 31.27
C LEU A 776 26.28 -16.26 32.05
N GLY A 777 26.31 -17.46 32.63
CA GLY A 777 27.44 -17.98 33.41
C GLY A 777 27.40 -19.50 33.62
N HIS A 778 28.56 -20.10 33.91
CA HIS A 778 28.75 -21.55 34.03
C HIS A 778 28.78 -22.04 35.50
N ASP A 779 28.94 -21.16 36.48
CA ASP A 779 28.92 -21.51 37.92
C ASP A 779 28.31 -20.41 38.81
N GLU A 780 28.05 -20.74 40.07
CA GLU A 780 27.39 -19.88 41.07
C GLU A 780 28.23 -18.68 41.55
N THR A 781 29.48 -18.54 41.09
CA THR A 781 30.46 -17.57 41.61
C THR A 781 30.92 -16.51 40.61
N HIS A 782 30.56 -16.63 39.32
CA HIS A 782 31.00 -15.73 38.25
C HIS A 782 29.83 -15.14 37.46
N THR A 783 29.26 -14.03 37.93
CA THR A 783 28.38 -13.18 37.12
C THR A 783 29.21 -12.38 36.10
N LYS A 784 28.91 -12.52 34.81
CA LYS A 784 29.50 -11.72 33.73
C LYS A 784 28.63 -10.50 33.43
N ASN A 785 29.28 -9.37 33.12
CA ASN A 785 28.61 -8.17 32.58
C ASN A 785 28.57 -8.26 31.06
N VAL A 786 27.37 -8.34 30.51
CA VAL A 786 27.12 -8.51 29.08
C VAL A 786 26.51 -7.25 28.49
N ARG A 787 27.04 -6.80 27.36
CA ARG A 787 26.53 -5.66 26.59
C ARG A 787 25.82 -6.15 25.32
N VAL A 788 24.75 -5.45 24.98
CA VAL A 788 24.16 -5.44 23.63
C VAL A 788 24.21 -4.00 23.16
N ASN A 789 24.62 -3.76 21.92
CA ASN A 789 24.82 -2.40 21.40
C ASN A 789 23.48 -1.68 21.15
N GLY A 790 22.46 -2.42 20.73
CA GLY A 790 21.07 -2.00 20.51
C GLY A 790 20.08 -2.73 21.41
N ASP A 791 18.91 -3.09 20.87
CA ASP A 791 17.76 -3.58 21.63
C ASP A 791 17.89 -5.02 22.16
N ILE A 792 17.31 -5.26 23.35
CA ILE A 792 17.10 -6.60 23.90
C ILE A 792 15.60 -6.87 24.01
N PHE A 793 15.17 -8.01 23.48
CA PHE A 793 13.82 -8.56 23.55
C PHE A 793 13.83 -9.87 24.34
N VAL A 794 12.96 -10.00 25.34
CA VAL A 794 12.88 -11.22 26.17
C VAL A 794 11.42 -11.65 26.34
N ASP A 795 11.12 -12.81 25.77
CA ASP A 795 9.84 -13.57 25.80
C ASP A 795 10.07 -14.99 26.36
N GLY A 796 11.31 -15.30 26.74
CA GLY A 796 11.75 -16.53 27.42
C GLY A 796 12.49 -16.25 28.73
N THR A 797 13.44 -17.11 29.08
CA THR A 797 14.17 -17.08 30.36
C THR A 797 15.60 -16.60 30.18
N ILE A 798 16.10 -15.76 31.09
CA ILE A 798 17.53 -15.46 31.22
C ILE A 798 17.99 -15.83 32.63
N GLU A 799 19.08 -16.58 32.73
CA GLU A 799 19.60 -17.10 34.00
C GLU A 799 21.03 -16.61 34.29
N LYS A 800 21.33 -16.37 35.58
CA LYS A 800 22.69 -16.26 36.15
C LYS A 800 23.61 -15.19 35.52
N GLY A 801 23.16 -13.93 35.42
CA GLY A 801 24.05 -12.82 35.06
C GLY A 801 23.39 -11.44 35.06
N ALA A 802 24.14 -10.43 34.62
CA ALA A 802 23.72 -9.03 34.57
C ALA A 802 24.01 -8.42 33.18
N PHE A 803 23.11 -7.55 32.72
CA PHE A 803 23.31 -6.77 31.49
C PHE A 803 23.72 -5.33 31.82
N THR A 804 24.59 -4.78 30.99
CA THR A 804 24.88 -3.34 30.93
C THR A 804 24.43 -2.77 29.58
N LYS A 805 23.76 -1.62 29.63
CA LYS A 805 22.87 -1.12 28.57
C LYS A 805 23.31 0.23 28.00
N ASN A 806 23.26 0.35 26.66
CA ASN A 806 23.42 1.61 25.91
C ASN A 806 22.17 2.03 25.09
N ALA A 807 21.20 1.15 24.85
CA ALA A 807 19.98 1.40 24.03
C ALA A 807 18.74 0.67 24.59
N ARG A 808 17.54 0.86 24.01
CA ARG A 808 16.21 0.54 24.60
C ARG A 808 16.03 -0.95 25.01
N LEU A 809 15.12 -1.23 25.97
CA LEU A 809 14.82 -2.58 26.49
C LEU A 809 13.30 -2.81 26.45
N TYR A 810 12.87 -3.85 25.75
CA TYR A 810 11.46 -4.22 25.61
C TYR A 810 11.25 -5.64 26.14
N GLN A 811 10.50 -5.77 27.25
CA GLN A 811 10.44 -7.01 28.01
C GLN A 811 9.00 -7.49 28.20
N LYS A 812 8.72 -8.71 27.75
CA LYS A 812 7.43 -9.40 27.89
C LYS A 812 7.67 -10.75 28.59
N LEU A 813 8.18 -10.68 29.83
CA LEU A 813 8.56 -11.84 30.64
C LEU A 813 7.45 -12.90 30.77
N PRO A 814 7.87 -14.17 30.87
CA PRO A 814 7.24 -15.14 31.75
C PRO A 814 8.24 -15.60 32.82
N LEU A 815 7.88 -15.42 34.09
CA LEU A 815 8.45 -16.13 35.27
C LEU A 815 10.00 -16.16 35.38
N LEU A 816 10.58 -15.17 36.07
CA LEU A 816 11.91 -15.33 36.69
C LEU A 816 11.85 -16.40 37.79
N HIS A 817 12.37 -17.59 37.53
CA HIS A 817 12.36 -18.70 38.49
C HIS A 817 13.75 -18.91 39.11
N ASN A 818 14.06 -18.18 40.19
CA ASN A 818 15.22 -18.54 41.00
C ASN A 818 14.88 -19.77 41.86
N SER A 819 15.61 -20.87 41.66
CA SER A 819 15.51 -22.06 42.51
C SER A 819 16.83 -22.40 43.22
N GLY A 820 17.82 -21.51 43.12
CA GLY A 820 19.10 -21.60 43.80
C GLY A 820 19.13 -20.78 45.09
N LYS A 821 19.41 -21.41 46.23
CA LYS A 821 19.72 -20.71 47.49
C LYS A 821 21.14 -20.14 47.44
N GLY A 822 21.36 -19.12 46.63
CA GLY A 822 22.63 -18.44 46.44
C GLY A 822 22.44 -16.94 46.21
N THR A 823 23.35 -16.12 46.73
CA THR A 823 23.30 -14.66 46.64
C THR A 823 23.67 -14.19 45.23
N GLY A 824 22.69 -14.04 44.35
CA GLY A 824 22.85 -13.52 43.00
C GLY A 824 21.99 -12.27 42.77
N ASN A 825 22.62 -11.14 42.47
CA ASN A 825 21.91 -9.91 42.10
C ASN A 825 21.45 -9.98 40.64
N ILE A 826 20.24 -9.46 40.37
CA ILE A 826 19.86 -9.01 39.03
C ILE A 826 20.05 -7.48 39.00
N ASP A 827 21.26 -7.05 38.64
CA ASP A 827 21.59 -5.64 38.50
C ASP A 827 21.34 -5.19 37.04
N VAL A 828 20.31 -4.37 36.80
CA VAL A 828 20.11 -3.70 35.51
C VAL A 828 20.88 -2.37 35.54
N LEU A 829 22.05 -2.36 34.92
CA LEU A 829 23.00 -1.25 34.96
C LEU A 829 23.03 -0.48 33.63
N THR A 830 22.96 0.85 33.68
CA THR A 830 23.08 1.76 32.53
C THR A 830 24.23 2.74 32.79
N TYR A 831 25.05 3.08 31.78
CA TYR A 831 26.21 3.99 31.91
C TYR A 831 26.56 4.74 30.59
N LYS A 832 26.88 6.05 30.70
CA LYS A 832 27.47 7.00 29.70
C LYS A 832 28.67 6.46 28.88
N TYR A 833 29.23 7.11 27.83
CA TYR A 833 29.27 8.46 27.20
C TYR A 833 29.53 8.20 25.67
N PHE A 834 29.36 9.06 24.64
CA PHE A 834 29.36 10.54 24.49
C PHE A 834 28.41 11.03 23.36
N GLY A 835 28.05 12.32 23.43
CA GLY A 835 27.30 13.11 22.42
C GLY A 835 26.72 14.36 23.09
N ALA A 836 26.46 15.45 22.35
CA ALA A 836 25.79 16.64 22.91
C ALA A 836 24.27 16.59 22.66
N ASP A 837 23.53 17.35 23.48
CA ASP A 837 22.12 17.70 23.35
C ASP A 837 21.05 16.63 23.70
N TYR A 838 20.58 16.73 24.96
CA TYR A 838 19.29 16.29 25.54
C TYR A 838 18.78 14.85 25.36
N ASP A 839 18.83 14.02 26.42
CA ASP A 839 18.12 12.72 26.41
C ASP A 839 17.67 12.13 27.76
N THR A 840 16.60 11.31 27.70
CA THR A 840 15.89 10.67 28.83
C THR A 840 15.85 9.14 28.69
N ALA A 841 16.13 8.40 29.76
CA ALA A 841 16.03 6.93 29.76
C ALA A 841 14.59 6.48 30.04
N TYR A 842 13.96 5.79 29.07
CA TYR A 842 12.62 5.21 29.21
C TYR A 842 12.65 3.71 29.54
N LEU A 843 11.73 3.27 30.41
CA LEU A 843 11.43 1.87 30.71
C LEU A 843 9.91 1.68 30.76
N LYS A 844 9.38 0.73 29.99
CA LYS A 844 7.95 0.37 29.98
C LYS A 844 7.79 -1.08 30.43
N ILE A 845 6.93 -1.31 31.42
CA ILE A 845 6.66 -2.64 32.00
C ILE A 845 5.19 -3.01 31.76
N ASP A 846 4.98 -4.14 31.07
CA ASP A 846 3.68 -4.66 30.65
C ASP A 846 3.60 -6.17 30.96
N GLN A 847 3.20 -6.49 32.19
CA GLN A 847 3.42 -7.81 32.82
C GLN A 847 2.34 -8.13 33.86
N GLN A 848 2.04 -9.41 34.11
CA GLN A 848 1.18 -9.76 35.27
C GLN A 848 1.93 -9.69 36.62
N SER A 849 3.24 -9.98 36.64
CA SER A 849 4.04 -9.86 37.86
C SER A 849 5.56 -9.84 37.62
N ILE A 850 6.26 -9.05 38.43
CA ILE A 850 7.72 -9.10 38.61
C ILE A 850 8.00 -9.56 40.04
N GLN A 851 8.91 -10.53 40.21
CA GLN A 851 9.43 -10.92 41.53
C GLN A 851 10.96 -10.93 41.51
N THR A 852 11.59 -10.27 42.49
CA THR A 852 13.03 -10.37 42.76
C THR A 852 13.29 -10.72 44.22
N GLU A 853 14.25 -11.60 44.50
CA GLU A 853 14.51 -12.10 45.86
C GLU A 853 15.39 -11.17 46.71
N GLU A 854 16.22 -10.34 46.07
CA GLU A 854 17.22 -9.49 46.71
C GLU A 854 16.99 -8.01 46.32
N HIS A 855 17.34 -7.64 45.09
CA HIS A 855 17.40 -6.25 44.65
C HIS A 855 16.68 -6.01 43.31
N PHE A 856 16.23 -4.77 43.08
CA PHE A 856 15.82 -4.26 41.76
C PHE A 856 16.30 -2.80 41.63
N PHE A 857 17.13 -2.54 40.61
CA PHE A 857 17.76 -1.24 40.39
C PHE A 857 17.50 -0.71 38.99
N ILE A 858 17.26 0.59 38.86
CA ILE A 858 17.27 1.30 37.57
C ILE A 858 18.17 2.53 37.72
N LYS A 859 19.10 2.70 36.77
CA LYS A 859 20.08 3.79 36.73
C LYS A 859 20.01 4.56 35.40
N SER A 860 20.21 5.87 35.47
CA SER A 860 20.50 6.76 34.33
C SER A 860 21.37 7.93 34.84
N ASP A 861 22.13 8.53 33.94
CA ASP A 861 23.02 9.66 34.26
C ASP A 861 22.40 11.05 33.90
N ASN A 862 21.10 11.11 33.54
CA ASN A 862 20.33 12.34 33.23
C ASN A 862 18.90 12.29 33.82
N LYS A 863 17.91 11.78 33.06
CA LYS A 863 16.51 11.56 33.49
C LYS A 863 16.14 10.08 33.38
N VAL A 864 15.28 9.59 34.28
CA VAL A 864 14.56 8.31 34.15
C VAL A 864 13.07 8.59 34.05
N VAL A 865 12.39 7.94 33.09
CA VAL A 865 10.93 7.80 33.05
C VAL A 865 10.60 6.31 33.04
N ALA A 866 9.88 5.84 34.06
CA ALA A 866 9.41 4.45 34.14
C ALA A 866 7.88 4.41 34.16
N ASP A 867 7.28 3.75 33.18
CA ASP A 867 5.83 3.52 33.07
C ASP A 867 5.51 2.06 33.42
N ILE A 868 4.73 1.86 34.49
CA ILE A 868 4.22 0.55 34.93
C ILE A 868 2.73 0.50 34.59
N LEU A 869 2.34 -0.43 33.72
CA LEU A 869 0.97 -0.54 33.20
C LEU A 869 0.02 -1.37 34.09
N GLU A 870 -1.27 -1.21 33.84
CA GLU A 870 -2.36 -1.81 34.62
C GLU A 870 -2.22 -3.33 34.75
N ASN A 871 -2.54 -3.86 35.94
CA ASN A 871 -2.45 -5.28 36.33
C ASN A 871 -1.03 -5.84 36.58
N THR A 872 0.00 -5.00 36.69
CA THR A 872 1.37 -5.42 37.03
C THR A 872 1.62 -5.53 38.54
N ASN A 873 1.89 -6.74 39.05
CA ASN A 873 2.27 -6.95 40.47
C ASN A 873 3.81 -6.96 40.65
N VAL A 874 4.41 -5.94 41.27
CA VAL A 874 5.87 -5.88 41.52
C VAL A 874 6.21 -6.23 42.98
N SER A 875 7.03 -7.26 43.19
CA SER A 875 7.51 -7.70 44.50
C SER A 875 9.04 -7.75 44.55
N VAL A 876 9.64 -7.13 45.56
CA VAL A 876 11.10 -7.01 45.73
C VAL A 876 11.49 -7.41 47.15
N GLY A 877 12.38 -8.40 47.27
CA GLY A 877 12.67 -9.08 48.54
C GLY A 877 13.48 -8.27 49.57
N LYS A 878 14.34 -7.33 49.15
CA LYS A 878 15.09 -6.45 50.07
C LYS A 878 15.09 -4.97 49.68
N HIS A 879 15.56 -4.61 48.48
CA HIS A 879 15.73 -3.20 48.07
C HIS A 879 15.27 -2.91 46.63
N PHE A 880 14.43 -1.89 46.48
CA PHE A 880 14.10 -1.25 45.21
C PHE A 880 14.71 0.16 45.20
N ALA A 881 15.50 0.52 44.18
CA ALA A 881 16.04 1.88 44.09
C ALA A 881 16.18 2.38 42.64
N LEU A 882 15.88 3.67 42.48
CA LEU A 882 15.93 4.42 41.22
C LEU A 882 16.99 5.52 41.37
N THR A 883 18.28 5.18 41.25
CA THR A 883 19.37 6.10 41.57
C THR A 883 20.60 5.94 40.68
N GLY A 884 21.37 7.02 40.56
CA GLY A 884 22.81 6.92 40.35
C GLY A 884 23.45 6.06 41.44
N SER A 885 24.35 5.15 41.07
CA SER A 885 24.82 4.08 41.94
C SER A 885 25.66 4.55 43.14
N ALA A 886 25.67 3.74 44.19
CA ALA A 886 26.39 3.98 45.44
C ALA A 886 27.91 4.19 45.26
N ILE A 887 28.49 5.01 46.14
CA ILE A 887 29.94 5.13 46.41
C ILE A 887 30.81 5.47 45.17
N ASN A 888 30.44 6.52 44.43
CA ASN A 888 31.32 7.68 44.23
C ASN A 888 30.57 8.83 43.56
N TRP A 889 30.97 10.05 43.90
CA TRP A 889 30.35 11.32 43.49
C TRP A 889 30.34 11.48 41.97
N LEU A 890 29.18 11.80 41.38
CA LEU A 890 28.94 12.69 40.21
C LEU A 890 27.49 12.54 39.69
N ASP A 891 26.57 13.40 40.13
CA ASP A 891 25.73 14.30 39.31
C ASP A 891 24.57 14.90 40.16
N PRO A 892 24.57 16.21 40.46
CA PRO A 892 23.51 16.88 41.24
C PRO A 892 22.30 17.36 40.41
N ASP A 893 22.22 17.13 39.09
CA ASP A 893 21.13 17.66 38.24
C ASP A 893 20.08 16.63 37.81
N ALA A 894 20.24 15.36 38.21
CA ALA A 894 19.36 14.25 37.79
C ALA A 894 17.91 14.33 38.35
N GLN A 895 16.93 13.99 37.52
CA GLN A 895 15.51 13.86 37.91
C GLN A 895 14.96 12.47 37.60
N ALA A 896 14.14 11.93 38.50
CA ALA A 896 13.37 10.71 38.29
C ALA A 896 11.86 11.01 38.25
N GLU A 897 11.18 10.40 37.28
CA GLU A 897 9.73 10.41 37.14
C GLU A 897 9.24 8.96 36.95
N VAL A 898 8.23 8.56 37.73
CA VAL A 898 7.65 7.22 37.66
C VAL A 898 6.15 7.35 37.57
N ASN A 899 5.54 6.79 36.54
CA ASN A 899 4.09 6.74 36.39
C ASN A 899 3.61 5.31 36.61
N ILE A 900 2.64 5.16 37.51
CA ILE A 900 2.00 3.90 37.86
C ILE A 900 0.54 3.99 37.43
N TYR A 901 0.09 3.01 36.64
CA TYR A 901 -1.28 2.93 36.16
C TYR A 901 -1.99 1.69 36.74
N GLY A 902 -3.19 1.84 37.31
CA GLY A 902 -4.13 0.75 37.61
C GLY A 902 -4.05 0.04 38.99
N ASP A 903 -4.84 -1.03 39.13
CA ASP A 903 -5.09 -1.76 40.39
C ASP A 903 -3.88 -2.56 40.91
N ILE A 904 -3.01 -1.90 41.69
CA ILE A 904 -1.97 -2.57 42.48
C ILE A 904 -2.56 -3.19 43.75
N THR A 905 -2.22 -4.46 44.02
CA THR A 905 -2.63 -5.19 45.24
C THR A 905 -1.64 -5.06 46.41
N ALA A 906 -0.34 -4.86 46.12
CA ALA A 906 0.68 -4.42 47.07
C ALA A 906 1.94 -3.94 46.33
N LEU A 907 2.59 -2.87 46.82
CA LEU A 907 3.90 -2.41 46.35
C LEU A 907 4.78 -2.01 47.55
N ASN A 908 5.56 -2.96 48.07
CA ASN A 908 6.44 -2.71 49.22
C ASN A 908 7.78 -2.11 48.77
N VAL A 909 7.96 -0.80 49.01
CA VAL A 909 9.18 -0.05 48.63
C VAL A 909 9.99 0.36 49.85
N ASN A 910 11.20 -0.20 50.00
CA ASN A 910 12.22 0.31 50.93
C ASN A 910 13.02 1.44 50.26
N LEU A 911 12.51 2.68 50.34
CA LEU A 911 13.20 3.87 49.83
C LEU A 911 14.45 4.18 50.69
N LEU A 912 15.62 4.18 50.05
CA LEU A 912 16.91 4.46 50.69
C LEU A 912 17.46 5.80 50.15
N THR A 913 17.47 6.82 51.01
CA THR A 913 17.76 8.21 50.60
C THR A 913 19.27 8.49 50.60
N LEU A 914 19.84 8.77 49.43
CA LEU A 914 21.18 9.34 49.26
C LEU A 914 21.17 10.32 48.08
N ASN A 915 20.66 11.54 48.30
CA ASN A 915 20.96 12.66 47.42
C ASN A 915 21.09 13.96 48.24
N THR A 916 22.05 14.79 47.88
CA THR A 916 22.52 15.91 48.69
C THR A 916 22.73 17.13 47.79
N ASP A 917 21.85 18.12 47.95
CA ASP A 917 21.89 19.42 47.28
C ASP A 917 21.52 19.37 45.78
N THR A 918 20.21 19.27 45.49
CA THR A 918 19.64 19.51 44.15
C THR A 918 18.44 20.45 44.24
N SER A 919 18.20 21.23 43.18
CA SER A 919 17.15 22.27 43.14
C SER A 919 15.83 21.81 42.49
N LYS A 920 15.69 20.50 42.22
CA LYS A 920 14.55 19.92 41.49
C LYS A 920 13.99 18.70 42.24
N PRO A 921 12.66 18.60 42.46
CA PRO A 921 12.06 17.42 43.08
C PRO A 921 12.05 16.22 42.13
N SER A 922 11.99 15.02 42.71
CA SER A 922 11.64 13.78 42.00
C SER A 922 10.14 13.48 42.17
N ILE A 923 9.50 12.98 41.12
CA ILE A 923 8.03 12.89 41.04
C ILE A 923 7.60 11.43 40.94
N LEU A 924 6.63 11.03 41.77
CA LEU A 924 5.94 9.76 41.69
C LEU A 924 4.46 10.01 41.38
N ARG A 925 4.00 9.53 40.23
CA ARG A 925 2.64 9.69 39.71
C ARG A 925 1.88 8.38 39.81
N LEU A 926 0.71 8.44 40.43
CA LEU A 926 -0.25 7.34 40.58
C LEU A 926 -1.51 7.72 39.80
N LYS A 927 -1.86 6.96 38.77
CA LYS A 927 -3.02 7.23 37.91
C LYS A 927 -3.97 6.03 37.93
N SER A 928 -5.19 6.25 38.42
CA SER A 928 -6.31 5.29 38.45
C SER A 928 -6.20 4.14 39.46
N GLY A 929 -7.20 4.01 40.34
CA GLY A 929 -7.64 2.75 41.00
C GLY A 929 -6.79 2.17 42.14
N GLY A 930 -5.47 2.07 41.96
CA GLY A 930 -4.61 1.18 42.76
C GLY A 930 -4.40 1.51 44.24
N GLN A 931 -3.94 0.49 44.98
CA GLN A 931 -3.62 0.57 46.40
C GLN A 931 -2.10 0.50 46.65
N LEU A 932 -1.51 1.59 47.17
CA LEU A 932 -0.10 1.69 47.55
C LEU A 932 0.07 1.50 49.06
N SER A 933 0.98 0.61 49.48
CA SER A 933 1.30 0.34 50.89
C SER A 933 2.80 0.47 51.14
N VAL A 934 3.22 1.47 51.93
CA VAL A 934 4.64 1.72 52.23
C VAL A 934 4.99 1.23 53.63
N ASP A 935 5.79 0.15 53.71
CA ASP A 935 6.12 -0.51 54.99
C ASP A 935 7.24 0.18 55.79
N GLN A 936 8.32 0.69 55.17
CA GLN A 936 9.35 1.51 55.84
C GLN A 936 10.05 2.51 54.91
N VAL A 937 10.29 3.74 55.41
CA VAL A 937 11.24 4.70 54.84
C VAL A 937 12.42 4.83 55.81
N ASN A 938 13.56 4.20 55.47
CA ASN A 938 14.75 4.23 56.33
C ASN A 938 15.68 5.39 55.95
N GLN A 939 15.57 6.52 56.65
CA GLN A 939 16.69 7.46 56.75
C GLN A 939 17.78 6.84 57.62
N GLN A 940 18.79 6.21 57.01
CA GLN A 940 20.01 5.86 57.74
C GLN A 940 20.79 7.14 58.08
N SER A 941 20.70 7.54 59.35
CA SER A 941 21.40 8.69 59.90
C SER A 941 22.91 8.41 60.07
N GLN A 942 23.69 8.60 59.00
CA GLN A 942 25.14 8.78 59.12
C GLN A 942 25.63 10.05 58.40
N THR A 943 26.22 10.92 59.21
CA THR A 943 26.83 12.22 58.86
C THR A 943 25.91 13.32 58.31
N THR A 944 26.24 14.55 58.68
CA THR A 944 25.38 15.73 58.61
C THR A 944 25.17 16.19 57.16
N LEU A 945 23.94 16.06 56.65
CA LEU A 945 23.56 16.48 55.30
C LEU A 945 22.45 17.53 55.39
N ASN A 946 22.81 18.78 55.08
CA ASN A 946 21.88 19.91 55.06
C ASN A 946 21.20 20.00 53.68
N GLY A 947 20.16 19.21 53.47
CA GLY A 947 19.32 19.28 52.27
C GLY A 947 18.04 18.47 52.47
N ALA A 948 16.88 19.11 52.33
CA ALA A 948 15.61 18.42 52.38
C ALA A 948 15.31 17.82 51.00
N ALA A 949 15.37 16.48 50.89
CA ALA A 949 14.91 15.80 49.69
C ALA A 949 13.38 15.91 49.61
N THR A 950 12.87 16.46 48.50
CA THR A 950 11.43 16.65 48.27
C THR A 950 10.94 15.66 47.23
N PHE A 951 10.05 14.76 47.63
CA PHE A 951 9.24 13.94 46.72
C PHE A 951 7.89 14.60 46.51
N THR A 952 7.38 14.58 45.28
CA THR A 952 6.01 14.99 44.97
C THR A 952 5.21 13.76 44.57
N PHE A 953 4.12 13.51 45.29
CA PHE A 953 3.13 12.48 44.98
C PHE A 953 1.94 13.14 44.30
N GLU A 954 1.60 12.69 43.08
CA GLU A 954 0.39 13.09 42.37
C GLU A 954 -0.52 11.87 42.22
N ILE A 955 -1.80 11.98 42.61
CA ILE A 955 -2.80 10.89 42.58
C ILE A 955 -4.00 11.33 41.75
N GLU A 956 -4.34 10.57 40.71
CA GLU A 956 -5.52 10.78 39.85
C GLU A 956 -6.51 9.61 39.99
N ASN A 957 -7.82 9.90 39.99
CA ASN A 957 -8.93 8.92 39.95
C ASN A 957 -8.90 7.83 41.05
N GLY A 958 -9.21 8.19 42.29
CA GLY A 958 -9.71 7.25 43.32
C GLY A 958 -8.73 6.24 43.94
N GLY A 959 -7.41 6.38 43.74
CA GLY A 959 -6.41 5.48 44.33
C GLY A 959 -6.30 5.60 45.87
N MET A 960 -5.86 4.51 46.53
CA MET A 960 -5.68 4.43 47.98
C MET A 960 -4.19 4.45 48.40
N PHE A 961 -3.85 5.25 49.41
CA PHE A 961 -2.50 5.34 49.99
C PHE A 961 -2.48 4.92 51.46
N ASN A 962 -1.69 3.91 51.80
CA ASN A 962 -1.55 3.35 53.15
C ASN A 962 -0.10 3.46 53.64
N THR A 963 0.08 3.92 54.89
CA THR A 963 1.40 3.96 55.55
C THR A 963 1.29 3.38 56.95
N SER A 964 2.25 2.54 57.35
CA SER A 964 2.24 1.89 58.66
C SER A 964 3.12 2.61 59.72
N SER A 965 3.93 3.59 59.34
CA SER A 965 4.90 4.23 60.26
C SER A 965 5.46 5.62 59.89
N ALA A 966 4.93 6.32 58.87
CA ALA A 966 5.55 7.55 58.36
C ALA A 966 5.15 8.84 59.09
N THR A 967 6.12 9.74 59.34
CA THR A 967 5.87 11.14 59.71
C THR A 967 5.99 12.01 58.46
N LEU A 968 4.85 12.44 57.89
CA LEU A 968 4.82 13.27 56.68
C LEU A 968 4.87 14.77 57.04
N HIS A 969 5.60 15.57 56.26
CA HIS A 969 5.60 17.03 56.36
C HIS A 969 4.55 17.63 55.40
N PRO A 970 3.87 18.74 55.74
CA PRO A 970 2.78 19.29 54.91
C PRO A 970 3.19 19.72 53.48
N SER A 971 4.49 19.95 53.25
CA SER A 971 5.04 20.39 51.96
C SER A 971 5.27 19.27 50.94
N THR A 972 4.77 18.06 51.18
CA THR A 972 5.09 16.83 50.41
C THR A 972 3.90 16.29 49.60
N ILE A 973 2.72 16.93 49.65
CA ILE A 973 1.50 16.49 48.96
C ILE A 973 0.92 17.68 48.18
N VAL A 974 0.64 17.50 46.89
CA VAL A 974 -0.01 18.50 46.03
C VAL A 974 -1.01 17.78 45.11
N GLY A 975 -2.30 18.12 45.25
CA GLY A 975 -3.41 17.45 44.56
C GLY A 975 -4.30 16.66 45.55
N TYR A 976 -5.62 16.89 45.51
CA TYR A 976 -6.58 16.24 46.40
C TYR A 976 -7.90 15.94 45.65
N ASP A 977 -8.32 14.69 45.66
CA ASP A 977 -9.65 14.24 45.24
C ASP A 977 -10.59 14.30 46.47
N PRO A 978 -11.76 14.97 46.40
CA PRO A 978 -12.67 15.07 47.55
C PRO A 978 -13.22 13.72 48.07
N ASN A 979 -13.04 12.61 47.35
CA ASN A 979 -13.45 11.27 47.80
C ASN A 979 -12.39 10.52 48.63
N PHE A 980 -11.27 11.16 48.98
CA PHE A 980 -10.15 10.53 49.66
C PHE A 980 -10.44 10.13 51.12
N ILE A 981 -10.13 8.88 51.50
CA ILE A 981 -10.28 8.36 52.87
C ILE A 981 -8.91 8.25 53.56
N PHE A 982 -8.62 9.16 54.50
CA PHE A 982 -7.49 9.02 55.43
C PHE A 982 -7.88 8.09 56.60
N THR A 983 -7.25 6.91 56.71
CA THR A 983 -7.32 6.09 57.93
C THR A 983 -6.16 6.43 58.87
N GLU A 984 -6.37 7.38 59.79
CA GLU A 984 -5.36 7.74 60.78
C GLU A 984 -5.14 6.66 61.85
N SER A 985 -3.88 6.32 62.11
CA SER A 985 -3.45 5.67 63.35
C SER A 985 -3.08 6.70 64.42
N SER A 986 -4.10 7.20 65.13
CA SER A 986 -4.08 7.81 66.49
C SER A 986 -3.09 8.93 66.88
N ASN A 987 -2.21 9.44 66.01
CA ASN A 987 -1.16 10.41 66.39
C ASN A 987 -0.92 11.59 65.42
N ALA A 988 -1.76 11.82 64.40
CA ALA A 988 -1.61 12.95 63.49
C ALA A 988 -2.43 14.19 63.92
N ARG A 989 -2.08 15.36 63.38
CA ARG A 989 -2.82 16.62 63.49
C ARG A 989 -2.68 17.42 62.20
N LEU A 990 -3.80 17.75 61.56
CA LEU A 990 -3.84 18.80 60.53
C LEU A 990 -4.11 20.19 61.13
N ILE A 991 -3.79 21.22 60.35
CA ILE A 991 -4.07 22.64 60.62
C ILE A 991 -4.77 23.18 59.36
N ASP A 992 -5.90 23.86 59.53
CA ASP A 992 -6.77 24.32 58.44
C ASP A 992 -6.23 25.56 57.72
N ASP A 993 -6.32 25.57 56.37
CA ASP A 993 -6.78 26.67 55.50
C ASP A 993 -6.26 26.47 54.05
N ILE A 994 -7.11 25.97 53.14
CA ILE A 994 -6.89 26.03 51.67
C ILE A 994 -8.24 26.31 50.99
N SER A 995 -8.29 27.32 50.12
CA SER A 995 -9.46 27.61 49.27
C SER A 995 -9.46 26.73 48.01
N LEU A 996 -10.59 26.10 47.71
CA LEU A 996 -10.79 25.25 46.53
C LEU A 996 -11.32 26.03 45.33
N ASP A 997 -10.90 25.61 44.13
CA ASP A 997 -11.51 25.96 42.85
C ASP A 997 -12.19 24.67 42.33
N ILE A 998 -13.51 24.69 42.13
CA ILE A 998 -14.34 23.48 42.03
C ILE A 998 -14.60 23.12 40.56
N ALA A 999 -14.51 21.82 40.23
CA ALA A 999 -14.75 21.31 38.88
C ALA A 999 -16.21 21.56 38.44
N GLN A 1000 -16.38 22.04 37.21
CA GLN A 1000 -17.69 22.42 36.66
C GLN A 1000 -18.56 21.19 36.32
N PRO A 1001 -19.90 21.25 36.49
CA PRO A 1001 -20.79 20.15 36.12
C PRO A 1001 -20.80 19.90 34.60
N ARG A 1002 -20.88 18.62 34.23
CA ARG A 1002 -20.81 18.15 32.84
C ARG A 1002 -22.11 17.47 32.45
N VAL A 1003 -22.72 17.93 31.35
CA VAL A 1003 -23.92 17.34 30.76
C VAL A 1003 -23.60 16.95 29.33
N PHE A 1004 -23.76 15.67 28.98
CA PHE A 1004 -23.44 15.15 27.65
C PHE A 1004 -24.28 13.92 27.29
N LEU A 1005 -24.25 13.55 26.02
CA LEU A 1005 -24.90 12.36 25.49
C LEU A 1005 -23.81 11.49 24.83
N PRO A 1006 -23.57 10.24 25.30
CA PRO A 1006 -22.61 9.35 24.63
C PRO A 1006 -23.08 8.97 23.23
N GLU A 1007 -22.15 8.79 22.29
CA GLU A 1007 -22.51 8.42 20.92
C GLU A 1007 -23.33 7.13 20.87
N ARG A 1008 -24.36 7.13 20.02
CA ARG A 1008 -25.31 6.01 19.82
C ARG A 1008 -26.11 5.60 21.07
N SER A 1009 -26.17 6.45 22.10
CA SER A 1009 -26.90 6.21 23.34
C SER A 1009 -28.12 7.12 23.50
N ASN A 1010 -29.29 6.55 23.83
CA ASN A 1010 -30.48 7.31 24.20
C ASN A 1010 -30.46 7.76 25.69
N MET A 1011 -29.27 7.91 26.30
CA MET A 1011 -29.11 8.27 27.71
C MET A 1011 -28.39 9.61 27.84
N LEU A 1012 -29.04 10.58 28.48
CA LEU A 1012 -28.40 11.82 28.92
C LEU A 1012 -27.59 11.55 30.19
N HIS A 1013 -26.30 11.85 30.16
CA HIS A 1013 -25.40 11.77 31.31
C HIS A 1013 -25.21 13.15 31.93
N ILE A 1014 -25.30 13.20 33.26
CA ILE A 1014 -25.11 14.38 34.08
C ILE A 1014 -24.15 13.99 35.20
N GLU A 1015 -23.00 14.66 35.26
CA GLU A 1015 -21.86 14.32 36.09
C GLU A 1015 -21.29 15.58 36.78
N ASN A 1016 -20.60 15.41 37.91
CA ASN A 1016 -19.94 16.47 38.68
C ASN A 1016 -20.87 17.58 39.19
N ILE A 1017 -22.05 17.23 39.73
CA ILE A 1017 -22.87 18.16 40.51
C ILE A 1017 -22.42 18.10 41.97
N THR A 1018 -21.99 19.23 42.52
CA THR A 1018 -21.63 19.40 43.93
C THR A 1018 -22.44 20.54 44.53
N ASP A 1019 -23.29 20.22 45.51
CA ASP A 1019 -23.98 21.12 46.45
C ASP A 1019 -25.02 22.14 45.93
N SER A 1020 -25.34 22.21 44.63
CA SER A 1020 -26.49 23.01 44.15
C SER A 1020 -27.35 22.33 43.07
N SER A 1021 -28.67 22.59 43.10
CA SER A 1021 -29.64 21.94 42.23
C SER A 1021 -29.64 22.52 40.82
N MET A 1022 -29.49 21.66 39.82
CA MET A 1022 -29.41 22.00 38.41
C MET A 1022 -30.75 21.78 37.69
N ASP A 1023 -31.14 22.71 36.81
CA ASP A 1023 -32.28 22.55 35.90
C ASP A 1023 -31.79 22.35 34.47
N ILE A 1024 -32.42 21.44 33.71
CA ILE A 1024 -32.05 21.09 32.33
C ILE A 1024 -33.27 21.17 31.42
N PHE A 1025 -33.09 21.78 30.25
CA PHE A 1025 -34.07 21.96 29.20
C PHE A 1025 -33.45 21.55 27.85
N LEU A 1026 -34.08 20.63 27.12
CA LEU A 1026 -33.68 20.27 25.76
C LEU A 1026 -34.65 20.85 24.74
N TYR A 1027 -34.10 21.52 23.75
CA TYR A 1027 -34.82 22.11 22.62
C TYR A 1027 -34.41 21.42 21.32
N ASP A 1028 -35.34 21.26 20.38
CA ASP A 1028 -35.00 20.91 19.00
C ASP A 1028 -34.40 22.12 18.23
N MET A 1029 -33.93 21.89 17.01
CA MET A 1029 -33.38 22.97 16.17
C MET A 1029 -34.41 24.02 15.70
N ASN A 1030 -35.71 23.80 15.94
CA ASN A 1030 -36.75 24.80 15.72
C ASN A 1030 -37.01 25.67 16.97
N GLY A 1031 -36.30 25.39 18.08
CA GLY A 1031 -36.48 26.05 19.37
C GLY A 1031 -37.66 25.54 20.19
N GLN A 1032 -38.27 24.41 19.82
CA GLN A 1032 -39.34 23.79 20.59
C GLN A 1032 -38.73 22.96 21.74
N LEU A 1033 -39.20 23.21 22.98
CA LEU A 1033 -38.83 22.40 24.14
C LEU A 1033 -39.37 20.97 23.96
N VAL A 1034 -38.48 19.98 23.97
CA VAL A 1034 -38.79 18.55 23.79
C VAL A 1034 -38.62 17.73 25.07
N PHE A 1035 -37.81 18.20 26.02
CA PHE A 1035 -37.63 17.57 27.33
C PHE A 1035 -37.21 18.61 28.37
N SER A 1036 -37.63 18.46 29.64
CA SER A 1036 -37.06 19.21 30.76
C SER A 1036 -37.03 18.39 32.04
N LYS A 1037 -36.08 18.73 32.92
CA LYS A 1037 -35.91 18.14 34.25
C LYS A 1037 -35.33 19.19 35.19
N GLU A 1038 -36.11 19.54 36.21
CA GLU A 1038 -35.74 20.51 37.24
C GLU A 1038 -35.28 19.80 38.52
N GLY A 1039 -34.49 20.49 39.36
CA GLY A 1039 -34.12 20.07 40.70
C GLY A 1039 -33.14 18.89 40.77
N ILE A 1040 -32.13 18.86 39.89
CA ILE A 1040 -31.14 17.78 39.83
C ILE A 1040 -30.02 18.05 40.84
N ASP A 1041 -29.97 17.29 41.92
CA ASP A 1041 -29.06 17.48 43.05
C ASP A 1041 -27.83 16.54 43.07
N ASN A 1042 -27.79 15.55 42.16
CA ASN A 1042 -26.74 14.54 42.07
C ASN A 1042 -26.51 14.09 40.62
N SER A 1043 -25.33 13.52 40.35
CA SER A 1043 -25.01 12.87 39.07
C SER A 1043 -26.03 11.76 38.73
N GLN A 1044 -26.58 11.78 37.51
CA GLN A 1044 -27.61 10.82 37.09
C GLN A 1044 -27.58 10.55 35.57
N LYS A 1045 -28.17 9.41 35.18
CA LYS A 1045 -28.37 9.03 33.77
C LYS A 1045 -29.87 8.99 33.46
N ILE A 1046 -30.33 9.79 32.50
CA ILE A 1046 -31.75 9.93 32.16
C ILE A 1046 -32.01 9.34 30.77
N PRO A 1047 -32.91 8.33 30.64
CA PRO A 1047 -33.33 7.83 29.33
C PRO A 1047 -34.19 8.86 28.60
N LEU A 1048 -33.86 9.12 27.33
CA LEU A 1048 -34.59 10.03 26.46
C LEU A 1048 -35.37 9.24 25.39
N GLN A 1049 -36.68 9.44 25.32
CA GLN A 1049 -37.53 8.89 24.24
C GLN A 1049 -37.79 9.95 23.18
N MET A 1050 -36.76 10.21 22.37
CA MET A 1050 -36.79 11.18 21.27
C MET A 1050 -36.27 10.56 19.98
N ASN A 1051 -36.59 11.20 18.85
CA ASN A 1051 -36.10 10.78 17.54
C ASN A 1051 -34.63 11.17 17.36
N LYS A 1052 -33.94 10.53 16.40
CA LYS A 1052 -32.58 10.94 16.04
C LYS A 1052 -32.56 12.36 15.49
N GLY A 1053 -31.56 13.15 15.87
CA GLY A 1053 -31.45 14.54 15.47
C GLY A 1053 -30.48 15.37 16.32
N ILE A 1054 -30.32 16.64 15.93
CA ILE A 1054 -29.54 17.62 16.68
C ILE A 1054 -30.45 18.32 17.70
N TYR A 1055 -29.97 18.44 18.93
CA TYR A 1055 -30.67 19.09 20.03
C TYR A 1055 -29.77 20.11 20.74
N LEU A 1056 -30.39 21.11 21.38
CA LEU A 1056 -29.72 22.09 22.24
C LEU A 1056 -30.10 21.82 23.69
N ILE A 1057 -29.12 21.45 24.51
CA ILE A 1057 -29.23 21.34 25.95
C ILE A 1057 -28.94 22.71 26.56
N ARG A 1058 -29.91 23.29 27.25
CA ARG A 1058 -29.74 24.45 28.12
C ARG A 1058 -29.78 23.99 29.57
N TYR A 1059 -28.86 24.45 30.40
CA TYR A 1059 -28.87 24.16 31.84
C TYR A 1059 -28.39 25.32 32.68
N THR A 1060 -28.81 25.34 33.95
CA THR A 1060 -28.41 26.35 34.95
C THR A 1060 -27.84 25.70 36.19
N HIS A 1061 -26.72 26.25 36.68
CA HIS A 1061 -26.04 25.87 37.93
C HIS A 1061 -25.35 27.12 38.50
N ASP A 1062 -25.48 27.38 39.79
CA ASP A 1062 -24.96 28.59 40.47
C ASP A 1062 -25.23 29.92 39.73
N ASP A 1063 -26.50 30.13 39.34
CA ASP A 1063 -26.99 31.28 38.56
C ASP A 1063 -26.29 31.51 37.19
N GLN A 1064 -25.44 30.57 36.74
CA GLN A 1064 -24.82 30.55 35.41
C GLN A 1064 -25.62 29.66 34.46
N GLU A 1065 -25.95 30.20 33.28
CA GLU A 1065 -26.63 29.47 32.20
C GLU A 1065 -25.62 29.00 31.13
N LYS A 1066 -25.71 27.74 30.71
CA LYS A 1066 -24.92 27.17 29.61
C LYS A 1066 -25.82 26.51 28.57
N VAL A 1067 -25.39 26.57 27.31
CA VAL A 1067 -26.05 25.88 26.19
C VAL A 1067 -25.03 25.01 25.44
N VAL A 1068 -25.37 23.75 25.22
CA VAL A 1068 -24.53 22.72 24.57
C VAL A 1068 -25.31 22.08 23.43
N LYS A 1069 -24.69 21.96 22.25
CA LYS A 1069 -25.24 21.24 21.10
C LYS A 1069 -24.89 19.75 21.23
N VAL A 1070 -25.89 18.87 21.06
CA VAL A 1070 -25.71 17.41 21.07
C VAL A 1070 -26.36 16.76 19.86
N LEU A 1071 -25.86 15.58 19.49
CA LEU A 1071 -26.40 14.72 18.44
C LEU A 1071 -26.95 13.44 19.10
N LEU A 1072 -28.15 13.02 18.70
CA LEU A 1072 -28.88 11.86 19.24
C LEU A 1072 -29.27 10.90 18.10
#